data_AF-A0AAN6SUP6-F1
#
_entry.id   AF-A0AAN6SUP6-F1
#
_cell.length_a   1.000
_cell.length_b   1.000
_cell.length_c   1.000
_cell.angle_alpha   90.00
_cell.angle_beta   90.00
_cell.angle_gamma   90.00
#
_symmetry.space_group_name_H-M   'P 1'
#
loop_
_entity.id
_entity.type
_entity.pdbx_description
1 polymer ?
#
loop_
_entity_poly.entity_id
_entity_poly.type
_entity_poly.pdbx_seq_one_letter_code
_entity_poly.pdbx_strand_id
1 'polypeptide(L)'
;MAAPANPHPTITLNPREQQLKTLLLAAAKYIDDQDLPPPGSPTPPPREPLVLRWAGGWVRDKLLGTASHDIDTAINAMTGEAFVSRLRDYCVVASHRRQHALRDDDVGRLHTVARNPERSKHLETSTIKLCGLDVDFVNLRRETYTAVSRNPVVEFGTAEEDALRRDASVNALFYNLGTGGVEDFVGGLADLERGLIRTPMEPLQTFMDDPLRVLRLVRFASRLGFRIDPAAEAVMGDERVLGNLRVKISRERIGVELEKMMKGNQPVESLRLIDRLGLYHAVFTDPARADMPKPDTASWKAAYECLEFLERNETPGSIYRMLVTTEETRYYAWSLATLTPWEPLPDDPPLKGRKPAPPLPAQAAREGFKATNKLCDLVTAAHWHRPAILELRDIVRDKKAGLEERDLFGMALRDWDARGGHWRLQVLFAILVDVAERAVPADKSGGSAREDVLAEWQRFLDHLVELDVMNVTSIRRLVDGKILAEGLGVKPGKWTGPALNVALAWQLRNPGVDDPTGAIEEVTGAVQNQLISLLTCLRCEGRITRGPLTDQAAVKELALNVAKIIAPVLAQDQTPKETSEEPEGPNQENLLSNSQALSKHCQAFSALGITTLEALLAQTDANNNPVHLDNEVLHALLVYSDETQTWGGAETKAAANRLLEQQFSIPGAPSKEQFLTETVLQSYLRPLFSKSKPSSITASGRKAEYADSGAAAGSRGGSFPDESALTKPWKYTDLRAIPAIAWAVREADTPLIAKHWPLFIPVLLTLADDATTPIRRRGLLILAAFLAKFPDKTLHGTGLARVFEDAVFPTLAFLPSLTPQEESVQLLVPAYAALLALARKQPAAVGKDGIPGAPKNNLLDRMLREGVLMGYFHTKDHVRIVEVLCRETAAILDEMGVHAVKHLKDLIPMLSAIMTDPFAPVAPATLLSAVKALQAVLANCWPRIPGSPWQDEIINALVLCWLHLAEHDHPATDKAYTQLEQELLTASKALAAVLKTAEGESGETTDLSSHVAPLVAKDARLAALFPPN
;
A
#
# COMPACT_ATOMS: atom_id res chain seq x y z
N MET A 1 4.83 -75.12 -26.66
CA MET A 1 5.37 -74.82 -28.00
C MET A 1 6.34 -73.68 -27.85
N ALA A 2 7.61 -73.88 -28.23
CA ALA A 2 8.63 -72.85 -28.18
C ALA A 2 8.25 -71.71 -29.14
N ALA A 3 8.07 -70.50 -28.60
CA ALA A 3 7.97 -69.29 -29.42
C ALA A 3 9.39 -68.90 -29.90
N PRO A 4 9.53 -68.42 -31.14
CA PRO A 4 10.82 -68.24 -31.79
C PRO A 4 11.64 -67.14 -31.13
N ALA A 5 12.95 -67.39 -31.03
CA ALA A 5 13.95 -66.39 -30.70
C ALA A 5 13.99 -65.33 -31.82
N ASN A 6 13.21 -64.26 -31.66
CA ASN A 6 13.54 -63.01 -32.34
C ASN A 6 14.79 -62.44 -31.67
N PRO A 7 15.80 -61.99 -32.42
CA PRO A 7 16.96 -61.35 -31.84
C PRO A 7 16.48 -60.07 -31.14
N HIS A 8 16.46 -60.07 -29.81
CA HIS A 8 16.12 -58.87 -29.06
C HIS A 8 17.04 -57.73 -29.52
N PRO A 9 16.50 -56.54 -29.81
CA PRO A 9 17.30 -55.44 -30.30
C PRO A 9 18.41 -55.12 -29.28
N THR A 10 19.65 -55.08 -29.76
CA THR A 10 20.82 -54.86 -28.90
C THR A 10 21.08 -53.35 -28.79
N ILE A 11 20.97 -52.81 -27.57
CA ILE A 11 21.30 -51.40 -27.31
C ILE A 11 22.80 -51.25 -27.10
N THR A 12 23.43 -50.33 -27.84
CA THR A 12 24.84 -49.98 -27.65
C THR A 12 24.96 -48.87 -26.62
N LEU A 13 25.76 -49.10 -25.58
CA LEU A 13 26.02 -48.12 -24.52
C LEU A 13 27.20 -47.23 -24.88
N ASN A 14 27.07 -45.93 -24.61
CA ASN A 14 28.22 -45.02 -24.70
C ASN A 14 29.21 -45.26 -23.54
N PRO A 15 30.45 -44.72 -23.58
CA PRO A 15 31.44 -44.99 -22.54
C PRO A 15 30.99 -44.64 -21.11
N ARG A 16 30.22 -43.55 -20.93
CA ARG A 16 29.70 -43.13 -19.62
C ARG A 16 28.58 -44.04 -19.13
N GLU A 17 27.69 -44.45 -20.03
CA GLU A 17 26.63 -45.41 -19.73
C GLU A 17 27.21 -46.78 -19.39
N GLN A 18 28.26 -47.20 -20.10
CA GLN A 18 28.96 -48.45 -19.81
C GLN A 18 29.66 -48.40 -18.44
N GLN A 19 30.28 -47.27 -18.11
CA GLN A 19 30.86 -47.02 -16.78
C GLN A 19 29.77 -47.07 -15.69
N LEU A 20 28.65 -46.38 -15.90
CA LEU A 20 27.51 -46.38 -14.98
C LEU A 20 26.93 -47.79 -14.78
N LYS A 21 26.70 -48.55 -15.86
CA LYS A 21 26.23 -49.94 -15.80
C LYS A 21 27.15 -50.81 -14.94
N THR A 22 28.46 -50.71 -15.16
CA THR A 22 29.46 -51.50 -14.42
C THR A 22 29.46 -51.15 -12.93
N LEU A 23 29.36 -49.86 -12.61
CA LEU A 23 29.24 -49.37 -11.24
C LEU A 23 27.98 -49.91 -10.55
N LEU A 24 26.82 -49.76 -11.20
CA LEU A 24 25.53 -50.16 -10.63
C LEU A 24 25.43 -51.66 -10.37
N LEU A 25 25.93 -52.49 -11.29
CA LEU A 25 25.96 -53.95 -11.11
C LEU A 25 26.91 -54.37 -9.98
N ALA A 26 28.07 -53.72 -9.86
CA ALA A 26 29.02 -54.00 -8.79
C ALA A 26 28.45 -53.61 -7.42
N ALA A 27 27.74 -52.48 -7.34
CA ALA A 27 27.05 -52.05 -6.13
C ALA A 27 25.88 -52.98 -5.76
N ALA A 28 25.06 -53.39 -6.73
CA ALA A 28 23.99 -54.37 -6.48
C ALA A 28 24.53 -55.67 -5.91
N LYS A 29 25.60 -56.22 -6.51
CA LYS A 29 26.27 -57.42 -5.99
C LYS A 29 26.80 -57.23 -4.57
N TYR A 30 27.45 -56.09 -4.30
CA TYR A 30 27.95 -55.77 -2.96
C TYR A 30 26.82 -55.72 -1.91
N ILE A 31 25.65 -55.21 -2.28
CA ILE A 31 24.48 -55.17 -1.40
C ILE A 31 23.93 -56.59 -1.16
N ASP A 32 23.75 -57.38 -2.23
CA ASP A 32 23.30 -58.77 -2.11
C ASP A 32 24.25 -59.60 -1.23
N ASP A 33 25.56 -59.43 -1.39
CA ASP A 33 26.58 -60.13 -0.60
C ASP A 33 26.55 -59.74 0.89
N GLN A 34 26.19 -58.49 1.22
CA GLN A 34 26.09 -58.01 2.62
C GLN A 34 24.81 -58.43 3.33
N ASP A 35 23.71 -58.57 2.58
CA ASP A 35 22.40 -58.94 3.12
C ASP A 35 22.24 -60.48 3.21
N LEU A 36 23.25 -61.28 2.84
CA LEU A 36 23.31 -62.73 3.06
C LEU A 36 23.33 -63.03 4.58
N PRO A 37 22.47 -63.94 5.08
CA PRO A 37 22.51 -64.32 6.48
C PRO A 37 23.85 -64.99 6.82
N PRO A 38 24.43 -64.72 8.01
CA PRO A 38 25.62 -65.42 8.45
C PRO A 38 25.33 -66.94 8.53
N PRO A 39 26.30 -67.80 8.21
CA PRO A 39 26.08 -69.25 8.19
C PRO A 39 25.60 -69.73 9.56
N GLY A 40 24.34 -70.16 9.65
CA GLY A 40 23.74 -70.77 10.85
C GLY A 40 22.55 -70.05 11.52
N SER A 41 21.99 -68.97 10.97
CA SER A 41 20.80 -68.30 11.54
C SER A 41 19.45 -68.88 11.06
N PRO A 42 18.39 -68.88 11.89
CA PRO A 42 17.04 -69.28 11.48
C PRO A 42 16.42 -68.22 10.55
N THR A 43 16.11 -68.64 9.32
CA THR A 43 15.74 -67.82 8.14
C THR A 43 14.39 -67.08 8.24
N PRO A 44 14.32 -65.76 8.02
CA PRO A 44 13.29 -65.17 7.16
C PRO A 44 13.55 -65.57 5.69
N PRO A 45 12.54 -65.54 4.79
CA PRO A 45 12.73 -66.00 3.41
C PRO A 45 13.87 -65.23 2.71
N PRO A 46 14.67 -65.90 1.87
CA PRO A 46 15.74 -65.24 1.12
C PRO A 46 15.14 -64.12 0.28
N ARG A 47 15.66 -62.90 0.44
CA ARG A 47 15.32 -61.77 -0.43
C ARG A 47 15.74 -62.13 -1.86
N GLU A 48 14.88 -61.84 -2.83
CA GLU A 48 15.23 -61.99 -4.24
C GLU A 48 16.48 -61.15 -4.56
N PRO A 49 17.49 -61.68 -5.30
CA PRO A 49 18.66 -60.91 -5.70
C PRO A 49 18.30 -59.62 -6.42
N LEU A 50 19.13 -58.58 -6.28
CA LEU A 50 18.88 -57.29 -6.89
C LEU A 50 19.06 -57.36 -8.41
N VAL A 51 17.97 -57.11 -9.13
CA VAL A 51 17.94 -56.96 -10.58
C VAL A 51 17.66 -55.51 -10.93
N LEU A 52 18.64 -54.87 -11.56
CA LEU A 52 18.56 -53.48 -12.02
C LEU A 52 18.19 -53.40 -13.50
N ARG A 53 17.26 -52.51 -13.82
CA ARG A 53 16.81 -52.23 -15.18
C ARG A 53 16.85 -50.74 -15.45
N TRP A 54 17.26 -50.33 -16.65
CA TRP A 54 16.92 -49.00 -17.14
C TRP A 54 15.56 -49.06 -17.82
N ALA A 55 14.67 -48.13 -17.52
CA ALA A 55 13.27 -48.23 -17.90
C ALA A 55 12.79 -47.08 -18.79
N GLY A 56 11.74 -47.35 -19.57
CA GLY A 56 10.91 -46.34 -20.23
C GLY A 56 11.61 -45.50 -21.28
N GLY A 57 11.59 -44.18 -21.10
CA GLY A 57 11.96 -43.21 -22.14
C GLY A 57 13.37 -43.40 -22.68
N TRP A 58 14.34 -43.73 -21.80
CA TRP A 58 15.71 -44.00 -22.21
C TRP A 58 15.80 -45.20 -23.17
N VAL A 59 15.11 -46.30 -22.87
CA VAL A 59 15.12 -47.52 -23.71
C VAL A 59 14.52 -47.22 -25.08
N ARG A 60 13.35 -46.56 -25.11
CA ARG A 60 12.67 -46.14 -26.34
C ARG A 60 13.58 -45.25 -27.20
N ASP A 61 14.14 -44.19 -26.60
CA ASP A 61 14.92 -43.19 -27.34
C ASP A 61 16.21 -43.82 -27.90
N LYS A 62 16.84 -44.73 -27.16
CA LYS A 62 17.99 -45.50 -27.65
C LYS A 62 17.66 -46.40 -28.83
N LEU A 63 16.51 -47.07 -28.80
CA LEU A 63 16.05 -47.90 -29.91
C LEU A 63 15.70 -47.07 -31.15
N LEU A 64 15.27 -45.82 -30.97
CA LEU A 64 15.05 -44.84 -32.05
C LEU A 64 16.34 -44.12 -32.50
N GLY A 65 17.50 -44.49 -31.96
CA GLY A 65 18.78 -43.85 -32.31
C GLY A 65 18.94 -42.41 -31.79
N THR A 66 18.11 -41.99 -30.82
CA THR A 66 18.15 -40.66 -30.22
C THR A 66 18.91 -40.69 -28.89
N ALA A 67 19.67 -39.64 -28.60
CA ALA A 67 20.36 -39.52 -27.31
C ALA A 67 19.34 -39.22 -26.18
N SER A 68 19.49 -39.91 -25.04
CA SER A 68 18.75 -39.62 -23.81
C SER A 68 19.74 -39.38 -22.67
N HIS A 69 19.47 -38.37 -21.86
CA HIS A 69 20.31 -37.95 -20.74
C HIS A 69 19.71 -38.29 -19.37
N ASP A 70 18.41 -38.56 -19.30
CA ASP A 70 17.69 -38.94 -18.09
C ASP A 70 17.55 -40.47 -18.04
N ILE A 71 18.05 -41.10 -16.97
CA ILE A 71 18.04 -42.57 -16.81
C ILE A 71 17.21 -42.95 -15.58
N ASP A 72 16.08 -43.62 -15.83
CA ASP A 72 15.27 -44.23 -14.78
C ASP A 72 15.77 -45.66 -14.48
N THR A 73 16.36 -45.88 -13.31
CA THR A 73 16.81 -47.20 -12.82
C THR A 73 15.74 -47.84 -11.93
N ALA A 74 15.11 -48.88 -12.44
CA ALA A 74 14.11 -49.69 -11.75
C ALA A 74 14.73 -50.87 -11.00
N ILE A 75 14.30 -51.08 -9.75
CA ILE A 75 14.85 -52.06 -8.80
C ILE A 75 13.74 -52.99 -8.30
N ASN A 76 13.95 -54.31 -8.31
CA ASN A 76 12.92 -55.29 -7.93
C ASN A 76 12.70 -55.41 -6.41
N ALA A 77 13.77 -55.51 -5.62
CA ALA A 77 13.66 -56.02 -4.25
C ALA A 77 13.83 -54.95 -3.16
N MET A 78 14.08 -53.68 -3.49
CA MET A 78 14.31 -52.61 -2.50
C MET A 78 13.89 -51.21 -3.00
N THR A 79 13.72 -50.26 -2.09
CA THR A 79 13.43 -48.86 -2.44
C THR A 79 14.63 -48.16 -3.07
N GLY A 80 14.38 -47.16 -3.92
CA GLY A 80 15.43 -46.37 -4.55
C GLY A 80 16.34 -45.67 -3.53
N GLU A 81 15.77 -45.14 -2.45
CA GLU A 81 16.54 -44.51 -1.36
C GLU A 81 17.49 -45.49 -0.66
N ALA A 82 16.98 -46.68 -0.30
CA ALA A 82 17.78 -47.69 0.36
C ALA A 82 18.94 -48.16 -0.55
N PHE A 83 18.70 -48.31 -1.86
CA PHE A 83 19.74 -48.63 -2.82
C PHE A 83 20.79 -47.52 -2.94
N VAL A 84 20.36 -46.26 -3.09
CA VAL A 84 21.29 -45.12 -3.23
C VAL A 84 22.14 -44.92 -1.98
N SER A 85 21.59 -45.16 -0.79
CA SER A 85 22.35 -45.12 0.46
C SER A 85 23.49 -46.16 0.46
N ARG A 86 23.17 -47.41 0.13
CA ARG A 86 24.19 -48.48 0.07
C ARG A 86 25.16 -48.34 -1.10
N LEU A 87 24.71 -47.78 -2.23
CA LEU A 87 25.57 -47.41 -3.36
C LEU A 87 26.63 -46.39 -2.93
N ARG A 88 26.29 -45.45 -2.03
CA ARG A 88 27.28 -44.52 -1.47
C ARG A 88 28.29 -45.22 -0.60
N ASP A 89 27.84 -46.13 0.28
CA ASP A 89 28.76 -46.92 1.11
C ASP A 89 29.77 -47.67 0.24
N TYR A 90 29.30 -48.26 -0.88
CA TYR A 90 30.17 -48.86 -1.88
C TYR A 90 31.16 -47.85 -2.47
N CYS A 91 30.72 -46.65 -2.83
CA CYS A 91 31.52 -45.57 -3.43
C CYS A 91 32.42 -44.79 -2.46
N VAL A 92 32.30 -44.96 -1.13
CA VAL A 92 33.20 -44.36 -0.13
C VAL A 92 34.53 -45.10 -0.08
N VAL A 93 34.53 -46.40 -0.37
CA VAL A 93 35.75 -47.22 -0.35
C VAL A 93 36.67 -46.83 -1.51
N ALA A 94 37.89 -46.38 -1.18
CA ALA A 94 38.85 -45.86 -2.16
C ALA A 94 39.24 -46.88 -3.25
N SER A 95 39.25 -48.18 -2.94
CA SER A 95 39.50 -49.25 -3.92
C SER A 95 38.39 -49.35 -4.97
N HIS A 96 37.12 -49.26 -4.55
CA HIS A 96 35.97 -49.29 -5.46
C HIS A 96 35.92 -48.05 -6.35
N ARG A 97 36.26 -46.87 -5.82
CA ARG A 97 36.35 -45.64 -6.64
C ARG A 97 37.37 -45.75 -7.77
N ARG A 98 38.54 -46.32 -7.47
CA ARG A 98 39.59 -46.56 -8.47
C ARG A 98 39.15 -47.59 -9.51
N GLN A 99 38.46 -48.66 -9.09
CA GLN A 99 37.95 -49.70 -9.98
C GLN A 99 37.03 -49.14 -11.07
N HIS A 100 36.16 -48.19 -10.72
CA HIS A 100 35.19 -47.59 -11.64
C HIS A 100 35.62 -46.24 -12.22
N ALA A 101 36.89 -45.87 -12.05
CA ALA A 101 37.46 -44.59 -12.54
C ALA A 101 36.64 -43.35 -12.14
N LEU A 102 36.08 -43.32 -10.91
CA LEU A 102 35.25 -42.23 -10.42
C LEU A 102 36.10 -41.02 -10.03
N ARG A 103 35.79 -39.85 -10.60
CA ARG A 103 36.35 -38.55 -10.20
C ARG A 103 35.68 -38.06 -8.91
N ASP A 104 36.24 -37.03 -8.29
CA ASP A 104 35.71 -36.48 -7.03
C ASP A 104 34.27 -35.95 -7.18
N ASP A 105 33.91 -35.44 -8.36
CA ASP A 105 32.58 -34.91 -8.68
C ASP A 105 31.62 -35.91 -9.35
N ASP A 106 32.08 -37.13 -9.66
CA ASP A 106 31.27 -38.12 -10.40
C ASP A 106 30.18 -38.78 -9.55
N VAL A 107 30.23 -38.62 -8.22
CA VAL A 107 29.18 -39.02 -7.29
C VAL A 107 28.63 -37.76 -6.64
N GLY A 108 27.57 -37.22 -7.22
CA GLY A 108 26.96 -35.96 -6.77
C GLY A 108 26.41 -36.01 -5.33
N ARG A 109 26.19 -34.83 -4.74
CA ARG A 109 25.45 -34.71 -3.47
C ARG A 109 24.04 -35.26 -3.64
N LEU A 110 23.48 -35.84 -2.56
CA LEU A 110 22.12 -36.38 -2.60
C LEU A 110 21.20 -35.18 -2.70
N HIS A 111 20.54 -35.03 -3.84
CA HIS A 111 19.32 -34.27 -3.86
C HIS A 111 18.19 -35.26 -3.66
N THR A 112 17.94 -35.63 -2.41
CA THR A 112 16.60 -36.13 -2.08
C THR A 112 15.71 -34.95 -2.38
N VAL A 113 14.97 -35.00 -3.48
CA VAL A 113 13.93 -34.03 -3.74
C VAL A 113 12.93 -34.24 -2.61
N ALA A 114 13.02 -33.40 -1.58
CA ALA A 114 12.11 -33.42 -0.44
C ALA A 114 10.70 -33.44 -0.99
N ARG A 115 9.91 -34.46 -0.64
CA ARG A 115 8.46 -34.64 -0.93
C ARG A 115 7.91 -33.50 -1.79
N ASN A 116 8.20 -33.52 -3.10
CA ASN A 116 7.74 -32.43 -3.95
C ASN A 116 6.25 -32.68 -4.20
N PRO A 117 5.34 -31.83 -3.70
CA PRO A 117 3.89 -32.04 -3.87
C PRO A 117 3.50 -32.14 -5.35
N GLU A 118 4.35 -31.62 -6.24
CA GLU A 118 4.14 -31.50 -7.69
C GLU A 118 4.39 -32.78 -8.49
N ARG A 119 5.19 -33.75 -7.99
CA ARG A 119 5.52 -34.98 -8.75
C ARG A 119 4.77 -36.24 -8.33
N SER A 120 4.06 -36.20 -7.21
CA SER A 120 3.07 -37.17 -6.67
C SER A 120 3.32 -37.30 -5.18
N LYS A 121 2.27 -37.14 -4.36
CA LYS A 121 2.36 -37.08 -2.89
C LYS A 121 2.85 -38.38 -2.21
N HIS A 122 3.21 -39.44 -2.95
CA HIS A 122 3.56 -40.76 -2.41
C HIS A 122 4.71 -41.50 -3.13
N LEU A 123 5.56 -40.81 -3.90
CA LEU A 123 6.66 -41.48 -4.62
C LEU A 123 8.03 -40.99 -4.15
N GLU A 124 8.74 -41.85 -3.43
CA GLU A 124 10.16 -41.68 -3.09
C GLU A 124 10.98 -42.01 -4.35
N THR A 125 11.38 -40.97 -5.10
CA THR A 125 12.37 -41.09 -6.18
C THR A 125 13.66 -40.45 -5.68
N SER A 126 14.77 -41.20 -5.74
CA SER A 126 16.09 -40.68 -5.38
C SER A 126 16.86 -40.34 -6.64
N THR A 127 17.11 -39.05 -6.87
CA THR A 127 17.90 -38.55 -8.01
C THR A 127 19.34 -38.29 -7.56
N ILE A 128 20.32 -38.83 -8.30
CA ILE A 128 21.73 -38.56 -8.06
C ILE A 128 22.48 -38.46 -9.39
N LYS A 129 23.41 -37.51 -9.47
CA LYS A 129 24.33 -37.41 -10.59
C LYS A 129 25.44 -38.45 -10.44
N LEU A 130 25.50 -39.40 -11.37
CA LEU A 130 26.49 -40.49 -11.39
C LEU A 130 27.20 -40.56 -12.74
N CYS A 131 28.54 -40.55 -12.72
CA CYS A 131 29.37 -40.58 -13.94
C CYS A 131 29.01 -39.44 -14.94
N GLY A 132 28.58 -38.29 -14.41
CA GLY A 132 28.11 -37.15 -15.21
C GLY A 132 26.74 -37.31 -15.86
N LEU A 133 25.95 -38.32 -15.48
CA LEU A 133 24.58 -38.58 -15.94
C LEU A 133 23.59 -38.37 -14.79
N ASP A 134 22.38 -37.90 -15.09
CA ASP A 134 21.31 -37.75 -14.10
C ASP A 134 20.51 -39.06 -14.03
N VAL A 135 20.52 -39.70 -12.86
CA VAL A 135 19.96 -41.04 -12.65
C VAL A 135 18.91 -41.02 -11.55
N ASP A 136 17.70 -41.45 -11.90
CA ASP A 136 16.56 -41.58 -11.00
C ASP A 136 16.42 -43.05 -10.56
N PHE A 137 16.39 -43.32 -9.27
CA PHE A 137 16.20 -44.67 -8.72
C PHE A 137 14.78 -44.86 -8.22
N VAL A 138 14.10 -45.88 -8.75
CA VAL A 138 12.71 -46.23 -8.44
C VAL A 138 12.58 -47.72 -8.20
N ASN A 139 11.70 -48.12 -7.28
CA ASN A 139 11.35 -49.53 -7.13
C ASN A 139 10.27 -49.92 -8.15
N LEU A 140 10.31 -51.17 -8.59
CA LEU A 140 9.22 -51.79 -9.34
C LEU A 140 7.98 -51.85 -8.45
N ARG A 141 6.85 -51.48 -9.03
CA ARG A 141 5.63 -51.34 -8.25
C ARG A 141 4.39 -51.75 -8.99
N ARG A 142 3.44 -52.27 -8.21
CA ARG A 142 2.05 -52.48 -8.59
C ARG A 142 1.22 -51.35 -8.01
N GLU A 143 0.27 -50.86 -8.79
CA GLU A 143 -0.63 -49.78 -8.40
C GLU A 143 -2.07 -50.28 -8.40
N THR A 144 -2.77 -50.07 -7.29
CA THR A 144 -4.22 -50.32 -7.21
C THR A 144 -4.95 -48.99 -7.08
N TYR A 145 -5.78 -48.66 -8.07
CA TYR A 145 -6.55 -47.43 -8.13
C TYR A 145 -7.91 -47.60 -7.44
N THR A 146 -8.37 -46.57 -6.73
CA THR A 146 -9.71 -46.56 -6.11
C THR A 146 -10.61 -45.58 -6.84
N ALA A 147 -11.93 -45.79 -6.79
CA ALA A 147 -12.89 -44.89 -7.44
C ALA A 147 -12.83 -43.44 -6.91
N VAL A 148 -12.39 -43.25 -5.66
CA VAL A 148 -12.47 -41.99 -4.90
C VAL A 148 -11.15 -41.21 -4.87
N SER A 149 -9.99 -41.88 -4.95
CA SER A 149 -8.67 -41.23 -4.87
C SER A 149 -7.88 -41.42 -6.16
N ARG A 150 -7.25 -40.34 -6.63
CA ARG A 150 -6.26 -40.36 -7.72
C ARG A 150 -5.00 -41.13 -7.36
N ASN A 151 -4.61 -41.10 -6.08
CA ASN A 151 -3.37 -41.71 -5.65
C ASN A 151 -3.60 -43.22 -5.50
N PRO A 152 -2.90 -44.06 -6.29
CA PRO A 152 -3.00 -45.50 -6.12
C PRO A 152 -2.32 -45.94 -4.81
N VAL A 153 -2.76 -47.07 -4.29
CA VAL A 153 -1.98 -47.81 -3.29
C VAL A 153 -0.82 -48.48 -4.01
N VAL A 154 0.40 -48.22 -3.55
CA VAL A 154 1.65 -48.68 -4.17
C VAL A 154 2.23 -49.84 -3.37
N GLU A 155 2.43 -50.97 -4.03
CA GLU A 155 3.06 -52.18 -3.48
C GLU A 155 4.28 -52.57 -4.32
N PHE A 156 5.21 -53.35 -3.76
CA PHE A 156 6.28 -53.94 -4.56
C PHE A 156 5.68 -54.86 -5.63
N GLY A 157 6.12 -54.69 -6.87
CA GLY A 157 5.60 -55.42 -8.02
C GLY A 157 6.71 -55.99 -8.90
N THR A 158 6.32 -56.86 -9.82
CA THR A 158 7.19 -57.41 -10.86
C THR A 158 7.43 -56.41 -12.00
N ALA A 159 8.40 -56.69 -12.87
CA ALA A 159 8.65 -55.84 -14.05
C ALA A 159 7.45 -55.80 -15.01
N GLU A 160 6.71 -56.92 -15.12
CA GLU A 160 5.48 -57.00 -15.90
C GLU A 160 4.35 -56.16 -15.29
N GLU A 161 4.13 -56.25 -13.97
CA GLU A 161 3.14 -55.41 -13.28
C GLU A 161 3.50 -53.91 -13.37
N ASP A 162 4.78 -53.58 -13.31
CA ASP A 162 5.26 -52.21 -13.54
C ASP A 162 5.08 -51.75 -15.00
N ALA A 163 5.22 -52.67 -15.97
CA ALA A 163 4.98 -52.40 -17.38
C ALA A 163 3.50 -52.05 -17.65
N LEU A 164 2.58 -52.86 -17.10
CA LEU A 164 1.14 -52.75 -17.32
C LEU A 164 0.56 -51.44 -16.79
N ARG A 165 1.10 -50.91 -15.69
CA ARG A 165 0.64 -49.61 -15.14
C ARG A 165 1.17 -48.39 -15.89
N ARG A 166 2.04 -48.51 -16.89
CA ARG A 166 2.61 -47.35 -17.61
C ARG A 166 1.61 -46.76 -18.61
N ASP A 167 1.96 -45.57 -19.11
CA ASP A 167 1.10 -44.81 -20.00
C ASP A 167 1.00 -45.42 -21.41
N ALA A 168 2.13 -45.76 -22.02
CA ALA A 168 2.21 -46.32 -23.36
C ALA A 168 3.14 -47.54 -23.40
N SER A 169 2.82 -48.52 -24.27
CA SER A 169 3.59 -49.74 -24.49
C SER A 169 5.05 -49.44 -24.85
N VAL A 170 5.28 -48.44 -25.72
CA VAL A 170 6.61 -47.97 -26.11
C VAL A 170 7.43 -47.37 -24.94
N ASN A 171 6.78 -46.99 -23.84
CA ASN A 171 7.43 -46.50 -22.60
C ASN A 171 7.48 -47.55 -21.49
N ALA A 172 7.00 -48.76 -21.77
CA ALA A 172 6.96 -49.89 -20.86
C ALA A 172 8.06 -50.92 -21.15
N LEU A 173 9.09 -50.50 -21.90
CA LEU A 173 10.27 -51.28 -22.20
C LEU A 173 11.31 -51.17 -21.08
N PHE A 174 12.03 -52.26 -20.83
CA PHE A 174 13.13 -52.32 -19.86
C PHE A 174 14.41 -52.80 -20.54
N TYR A 175 15.54 -52.27 -20.12
CA TYR A 175 16.86 -52.76 -20.47
C TYR A 175 17.51 -53.36 -19.22
N ASN A 176 17.65 -54.68 -19.21
CA ASN A 176 18.21 -55.41 -18.06
C ASN A 176 19.72 -55.24 -18.04
N LEU A 177 20.24 -54.66 -16.95
CA LEU A 177 21.68 -54.38 -16.84
C LEU A 177 22.50 -55.67 -16.74
N GLY A 178 21.99 -56.72 -16.10
CA GLY A 178 22.70 -57.98 -15.95
C GLY A 178 22.85 -58.74 -17.27
N THR A 179 21.74 -58.90 -18.00
CA THR A 179 21.74 -59.66 -19.27
C THR A 179 22.16 -58.81 -20.47
N GLY A 180 22.02 -57.50 -20.40
CA GLY A 180 22.22 -56.58 -21.52
C GLY A 180 21.13 -56.66 -22.60
N GLY A 181 19.99 -57.31 -22.31
CA GLY A 181 18.86 -57.45 -23.24
C GLY A 181 17.72 -56.47 -22.96
N VAL A 182 16.91 -56.20 -23.99
CA VAL A 182 15.65 -55.46 -23.87
C VAL A 182 14.51 -56.43 -23.55
N GLU A 183 13.82 -56.17 -22.44
CA GLU A 183 12.65 -56.89 -21.96
C GLU A 183 11.38 -56.12 -22.35
N ASP A 184 10.44 -56.80 -22.99
CA ASP A 184 9.16 -56.26 -23.42
C ASP A 184 8.03 -57.22 -22.98
N PHE A 185 7.19 -56.74 -22.07
CA PHE A 185 6.09 -57.50 -21.48
C PHE A 185 4.73 -57.18 -22.12
N VAL A 186 4.64 -56.11 -22.92
CA VAL A 186 3.36 -55.54 -23.37
C VAL A 186 3.29 -55.28 -24.88
N GLY A 187 4.31 -55.71 -25.64
CA GLY A 187 4.38 -55.55 -27.09
C GLY A 187 4.88 -54.18 -27.54
N GLY A 188 5.60 -53.45 -26.67
CA GLY A 188 6.13 -52.13 -26.96
C GLY A 188 7.13 -52.09 -28.12
N LEU A 189 7.88 -53.17 -28.38
CA LEU A 189 8.83 -53.24 -29.50
C LEU A 189 8.12 -53.26 -30.85
N ALA A 190 7.03 -54.05 -30.96
CA ALA A 190 6.23 -54.12 -32.18
C ALA A 190 5.49 -52.80 -32.45
N ASP A 191 5.04 -52.12 -31.38
CA ASP A 191 4.42 -50.81 -31.50
C ASP A 191 5.43 -49.72 -31.88
N LEU A 192 6.67 -49.81 -31.37
CA LEU A 192 7.77 -48.92 -31.74
C LEU A 192 8.11 -49.04 -33.23
N GLU A 193 8.18 -50.27 -33.76
CA GLU A 193 8.42 -50.53 -35.18
C GLU A 193 7.29 -50.01 -36.08
N ARG A 194 6.04 -50.08 -35.61
CA ARG A 194 4.84 -49.63 -36.34
C ARG A 194 4.56 -48.13 -36.20
N GLY A 195 5.29 -47.41 -35.36
CA GLY A 195 5.02 -46.01 -35.06
C GLY A 195 3.67 -45.81 -34.37
N LEU A 196 3.34 -46.65 -33.39
CA LEU A 196 2.05 -46.68 -32.71
C LEU A 196 2.17 -46.37 -31.21
N ILE A 197 1.29 -45.52 -30.69
CA ILE A 197 1.14 -45.24 -29.26
C ILE A 197 -0.08 -46.00 -28.75
N ARG A 198 0.15 -47.13 -28.08
CA ARG A 198 -0.89 -47.98 -27.48
C ARG A 198 -0.77 -48.00 -25.95
N THR A 199 -1.88 -48.09 -25.24
CA THR A 199 -1.90 -48.33 -23.79
C THR A 199 -1.57 -49.79 -23.46
N PRO A 200 -0.78 -50.10 -22.42
CA PRO A 200 -0.48 -51.49 -22.05
C PRO A 200 -1.71 -52.33 -21.66
N MET A 201 -2.72 -51.67 -21.07
CA MET A 201 -4.00 -52.27 -20.68
C MET A 201 -5.13 -51.72 -21.54
N GLU A 202 -6.35 -52.20 -21.27
CA GLU A 202 -7.58 -51.69 -21.90
C GLU A 202 -7.63 -50.14 -21.80
N PRO A 203 -7.82 -49.42 -22.92
CA PRO A 203 -7.67 -47.97 -22.93
C PRO A 203 -8.65 -47.20 -22.04
N LEU A 204 -9.91 -47.61 -21.97
CA LEU A 204 -10.90 -46.92 -21.14
C LEU A 204 -10.53 -47.03 -19.66
N GLN A 205 -10.19 -48.24 -19.19
CA GLN A 205 -9.69 -48.47 -17.84
C GLN A 205 -8.43 -47.62 -17.55
N THR A 206 -7.48 -47.61 -18.49
CA THR A 206 -6.24 -46.84 -18.39
C THR A 206 -6.49 -45.33 -18.18
N PHE A 207 -7.45 -44.76 -18.90
CA PHE A 207 -7.80 -43.34 -18.78
C PHE A 207 -8.71 -43.04 -17.58
N MET A 208 -9.49 -44.01 -17.10
CA MET A 208 -10.28 -43.88 -15.88
C MET A 208 -9.40 -43.90 -14.61
N ASP A 209 -8.31 -44.67 -14.65
CA ASP A 209 -7.31 -44.78 -13.58
C ASP A 209 -6.45 -43.51 -13.46
N ASP A 210 -5.84 -43.05 -14.56
CA ASP A 210 -5.15 -41.75 -14.63
C ASP A 210 -5.47 -40.99 -15.93
N PRO A 211 -6.46 -40.09 -15.89
CA PRO A 211 -6.88 -39.31 -17.06
C PRO A 211 -5.77 -38.47 -17.70
N LEU A 212 -4.70 -38.12 -16.97
CA LEU A 212 -3.58 -37.37 -17.55
C LEU A 212 -2.88 -38.16 -18.67
N ARG A 213 -3.02 -39.49 -18.69
CA ARG A 213 -2.47 -40.34 -19.75
C ARG A 213 -2.97 -39.95 -21.13
N VAL A 214 -4.20 -39.43 -21.25
CA VAL A 214 -4.72 -38.91 -22.54
C VAL A 214 -3.78 -37.84 -23.10
N LEU A 215 -3.44 -36.82 -22.30
CA LEU A 215 -2.53 -35.74 -22.73
C LEU A 215 -1.10 -36.25 -22.94
N ARG A 216 -0.64 -37.22 -22.14
CA ARG A 216 0.68 -37.83 -22.34
C ARG A 216 0.77 -38.60 -23.66
N LEU A 217 -0.27 -39.34 -24.02
CA LEU A 217 -0.35 -40.07 -25.29
C LEU A 217 -0.35 -39.10 -26.47
N VAL A 218 -1.12 -38.00 -26.39
CA VAL A 218 -1.07 -36.90 -27.37
C VAL A 218 0.34 -36.35 -27.50
N ARG A 219 1.02 -36.06 -26.39
CA ARG A 219 2.41 -35.58 -26.39
C ARG A 219 3.39 -36.57 -27.00
N PHE A 220 3.24 -37.87 -26.72
CA PHE A 220 4.13 -38.88 -27.30
C PHE A 220 3.89 -39.05 -28.79
N ALA A 221 2.62 -39.06 -29.21
CA ALA A 221 2.24 -39.12 -30.62
C ALA A 221 2.84 -37.94 -31.40
N SER A 222 2.70 -36.71 -30.91
CA SER A 222 3.28 -35.53 -31.56
C SER A 222 4.81 -35.50 -31.51
N ARG A 223 5.43 -35.77 -30.35
CA ARG A 223 6.89 -35.79 -30.19
C ARG A 223 7.56 -36.79 -31.11
N LEU A 224 7.01 -38.00 -31.21
CA LEU A 224 7.59 -39.12 -31.95
C LEU A 224 7.11 -39.18 -33.41
N GLY A 225 6.07 -38.42 -33.78
CA GLY A 225 5.41 -38.53 -35.09
C GLY A 225 4.65 -39.84 -35.26
N PHE A 226 4.17 -40.42 -34.16
CA PHE A 226 3.49 -41.72 -34.13
C PHE A 226 1.97 -41.52 -34.13
N ARG A 227 1.22 -42.56 -34.53
CA ARG A 227 -0.24 -42.57 -34.46
C ARG A 227 -0.71 -43.13 -33.12
N ILE A 228 -1.84 -42.65 -32.61
CA ILE A 228 -2.49 -43.24 -31.43
C ILE A 228 -3.24 -44.50 -31.88
N ASP A 229 -3.22 -45.54 -31.05
CA ASP A 229 -3.98 -46.77 -31.31
C ASP A 229 -5.48 -46.48 -31.44
N PRO A 230 -6.18 -47.00 -32.48
CA PRO A 230 -7.58 -46.67 -32.72
C PRO A 230 -8.52 -46.99 -31.54
N ALA A 231 -8.24 -48.03 -30.76
CA ALA A 231 -9.05 -48.36 -29.59
C ALA A 231 -8.87 -47.33 -28.48
N ALA A 232 -7.65 -46.81 -28.31
CA ALA A 232 -7.38 -45.72 -27.39
C ALA A 232 -8.00 -44.40 -27.85
N GLU A 233 -7.82 -44.05 -29.13
CA GLU A 233 -8.40 -42.85 -29.73
C GLU A 233 -9.93 -42.79 -29.58
N ALA A 234 -10.63 -43.92 -29.76
CA ALA A 234 -12.08 -44.00 -29.67
C ALA A 234 -12.66 -43.63 -28.28
N VAL A 235 -11.88 -43.79 -27.20
CA VAL A 235 -12.34 -43.54 -25.82
C VAL A 235 -11.76 -42.27 -25.20
N MET A 236 -10.78 -41.62 -25.84
CA MET A 236 -10.18 -40.38 -25.32
C MET A 236 -11.18 -39.23 -25.22
N GLY A 237 -12.15 -39.17 -26.15
CA GLY A 237 -13.22 -38.17 -26.16
C GLY A 237 -14.47 -38.56 -25.36
N ASP A 238 -14.47 -39.69 -24.64
CA ASP A 238 -15.61 -40.11 -23.82
C ASP A 238 -15.85 -39.13 -22.66
N GLU A 239 -17.09 -38.67 -22.47
CA GLU A 239 -17.46 -37.71 -21.42
C GLU A 239 -17.04 -38.13 -20.01
N ARG A 240 -16.97 -39.45 -19.71
CA ARG A 240 -16.48 -39.96 -18.42
C ARG A 240 -14.99 -39.69 -18.25
N VAL A 241 -14.22 -39.88 -19.32
CA VAL A 241 -12.77 -39.60 -19.35
C VAL A 241 -12.53 -38.09 -19.25
N LEU A 242 -13.26 -37.29 -20.04
CA LEU A 242 -13.17 -35.82 -19.99
C LEU A 242 -13.58 -35.25 -18.63
N GLY A 243 -14.65 -35.78 -18.04
CA GLY A 243 -15.11 -35.42 -16.70
C GLY A 243 -14.04 -35.73 -15.63
N ASN A 244 -13.44 -36.91 -15.68
CA ASN A 244 -12.35 -37.26 -14.78
C ASN A 244 -11.08 -36.42 -15.03
N LEU A 245 -10.76 -36.08 -16.28
CA LEU A 245 -9.66 -35.18 -16.62
C LEU A 245 -9.89 -33.77 -16.05
N ARG A 246 -11.14 -33.28 -16.02
CA ARG A 246 -11.52 -31.99 -15.42
C ARG A 246 -11.45 -31.99 -13.88
N VAL A 247 -11.89 -33.08 -13.25
CA VAL A 247 -12.07 -33.11 -11.78
C VAL A 247 -10.87 -33.72 -11.05
N LYS A 248 -10.33 -34.85 -11.52
CA LYS A 248 -9.28 -35.61 -10.80
C LYS A 248 -7.88 -35.04 -11.02
N ILE A 249 -7.64 -34.33 -12.12
CA ILE A 249 -6.32 -33.85 -12.51
C ILE A 249 -6.18 -32.36 -12.19
N SER A 250 -5.14 -32.03 -11.43
CA SER A 250 -4.77 -30.64 -11.14
C SER A 250 -4.32 -29.93 -12.41
N ARG A 251 -4.62 -28.63 -12.49
CA ARG A 251 -4.39 -27.81 -13.67
C ARG A 251 -2.91 -27.60 -13.94
N GLU A 252 -2.08 -27.60 -12.90
CA GLU A 252 -0.62 -27.51 -13.00
C GLU A 252 -0.03 -28.70 -13.77
N ARG A 253 -0.59 -29.91 -13.57
CA ARG A 253 -0.13 -31.11 -14.30
C ARG A 253 -0.54 -31.09 -15.77
N ILE A 254 -1.67 -30.47 -16.09
CA ILE A 254 -2.07 -30.21 -17.48
C ILE A 254 -1.10 -29.20 -18.11
N GLY A 255 -0.79 -28.11 -17.40
CA GLY A 255 0.19 -27.11 -17.81
C GLY A 255 1.54 -27.70 -18.15
N VAL A 256 2.09 -28.59 -17.33
CA VAL A 256 3.38 -29.25 -17.59
C VAL A 256 3.36 -30.11 -18.86
N GLU A 257 2.28 -30.85 -19.11
CA GLU A 257 2.19 -31.65 -20.35
C GLU A 257 2.02 -30.74 -21.57
N LEU A 258 1.21 -29.67 -21.47
CA LEU A 258 1.04 -28.67 -22.52
C LEU A 258 2.36 -27.94 -22.83
N GLU A 259 3.10 -27.51 -21.82
CA GLU A 259 4.39 -26.84 -21.99
C GLU A 259 5.37 -27.71 -22.77
N LYS A 260 5.44 -29.01 -22.44
CA LYS A 260 6.28 -29.97 -23.18
C LYS A 260 5.80 -30.18 -24.62
N MET A 261 4.49 -30.12 -24.88
CA MET A 261 3.94 -30.18 -26.24
C MET A 261 4.33 -28.93 -27.04
N MET A 262 4.19 -27.73 -26.46
CA MET A 262 4.46 -26.45 -27.13
C MET A 262 5.95 -26.21 -27.37
N LYS A 263 6.82 -26.68 -26.44
CA LYS A 263 8.29 -26.68 -26.62
C LYS A 263 8.78 -27.81 -27.54
N GLY A 264 7.91 -28.74 -27.91
CA GLY A 264 8.26 -29.89 -28.75
C GLY A 264 8.62 -29.51 -30.19
N ASN A 265 9.01 -30.53 -30.95
CA ASN A 265 9.28 -30.45 -32.39
C ASN A 265 8.00 -30.27 -33.22
N GLN A 266 6.87 -30.83 -32.79
CA GLN A 266 5.59 -30.78 -33.52
C GLN A 266 4.44 -30.25 -32.64
N PRO A 267 4.47 -28.96 -32.24
CA PRO A 267 3.41 -28.36 -31.44
C PRO A 267 2.06 -28.36 -32.18
N VAL A 268 2.06 -28.11 -33.49
CA VAL A 268 0.85 -28.15 -34.33
C VAL A 268 0.13 -29.50 -34.28
N GLU A 269 0.85 -30.62 -34.35
CA GLU A 269 0.23 -31.95 -34.26
C GLU A 269 -0.39 -32.18 -32.89
N SER A 270 0.21 -31.63 -31.83
CA SER A 270 -0.36 -31.70 -30.48
C SER A 270 -1.71 -30.97 -30.43
N LEU A 271 -1.79 -29.76 -31.00
CA LEU A 271 -3.03 -28.99 -31.04
C LEU A 271 -4.08 -29.65 -31.95
N ARG A 272 -3.67 -30.16 -33.12
CA ARG A 272 -4.55 -30.90 -34.05
C ARG A 272 -5.14 -32.16 -33.40
N LEU A 273 -4.36 -32.87 -32.59
CA LEU A 273 -4.87 -34.02 -31.82
C LEU A 273 -5.83 -33.57 -30.71
N ILE A 274 -5.51 -32.50 -29.95
CA ILE A 274 -6.42 -31.96 -28.93
C ILE A 274 -7.76 -31.52 -29.54
N ASP A 275 -7.71 -30.88 -30.70
CA ASP A 275 -8.87 -30.43 -31.48
C ASP A 275 -9.71 -31.62 -31.97
N ARG A 276 -9.09 -32.55 -32.72
CA ARG A 276 -9.76 -33.73 -33.29
C ARG A 276 -10.39 -34.62 -32.22
N LEU A 277 -9.75 -34.75 -31.06
CA LEU A 277 -10.21 -35.60 -29.95
C LEU A 277 -11.22 -34.89 -29.03
N GLY A 278 -11.58 -33.63 -29.30
CA GLY A 278 -12.55 -32.87 -28.50
C GLY A 278 -12.04 -32.49 -27.09
N LEU A 279 -10.72 -32.42 -26.90
CA LEU A 279 -10.10 -32.23 -25.58
C LEU A 279 -10.03 -30.75 -25.16
N TYR A 280 -10.34 -29.80 -26.06
CA TYR A 280 -10.13 -28.36 -25.84
C TYR A 280 -10.71 -27.88 -24.50
N HIS A 281 -12.01 -28.09 -24.26
CA HIS A 281 -12.67 -27.63 -23.03
C HIS A 281 -12.25 -28.39 -21.76
N ALA A 282 -11.61 -29.56 -21.88
CA ALA A 282 -11.04 -30.24 -20.73
C ALA A 282 -9.69 -29.66 -20.31
N VAL A 283 -8.98 -29.00 -21.24
CA VAL A 283 -7.63 -28.48 -21.08
C VAL A 283 -7.61 -26.97 -20.87
N PHE A 284 -8.37 -26.20 -21.65
CA PHE A 284 -8.27 -24.74 -21.72
C PHE A 284 -9.43 -24.00 -21.04
N THR A 285 -10.23 -24.67 -20.21
CA THR A 285 -11.35 -24.08 -19.46
C THR A 285 -11.16 -24.30 -17.97
N ASP A 286 -11.56 -23.32 -17.15
CA ASP A 286 -11.60 -23.46 -15.69
C ASP A 286 -12.68 -24.48 -15.28
N PRO A 287 -12.31 -25.61 -14.65
CA PRO A 287 -13.30 -26.60 -14.18
C PRO A 287 -14.07 -26.15 -12.93
N ALA A 288 -13.58 -25.16 -12.17
CA ALA A 288 -14.20 -24.72 -10.92
C ALA A 288 -15.33 -23.71 -11.14
N ARG A 289 -15.33 -23.04 -12.29
CA ARG A 289 -16.28 -21.97 -12.63
C ARG A 289 -17.33 -22.46 -13.62
N ALA A 290 -18.46 -22.92 -13.10
CA ALA A 290 -19.54 -23.50 -13.91
C ALA A 290 -20.25 -22.49 -14.83
N ASP A 291 -20.20 -21.20 -14.51
CA ASP A 291 -20.80 -20.09 -15.26
C ASP A 291 -19.91 -19.53 -16.38
N MET A 292 -18.67 -20.03 -16.53
CA MET A 292 -17.75 -19.52 -17.54
C MET A 292 -18.27 -19.85 -18.97
N PRO A 293 -18.26 -18.87 -19.90
CA PRO A 293 -18.66 -19.13 -21.28
C PRO A 293 -17.74 -20.18 -21.90
N LYS A 294 -18.30 -21.03 -22.77
CA LYS A 294 -17.54 -22.00 -23.55
C LYS A 294 -17.23 -21.40 -24.92
N PRO A 295 -15.96 -21.21 -25.29
CA PRO A 295 -15.62 -20.67 -26.60
C PRO A 295 -15.99 -21.63 -27.73
N ASP A 296 -16.39 -21.08 -28.87
CA ASP A 296 -16.52 -21.88 -30.09
C ASP A 296 -15.13 -22.23 -30.62
N THR A 297 -14.89 -23.50 -30.90
CA THR A 297 -13.60 -24.02 -31.38
C THR A 297 -13.55 -24.21 -32.89
N ALA A 298 -14.64 -23.93 -33.62
CA ALA A 298 -14.73 -24.13 -35.07
C ALA A 298 -13.63 -23.40 -35.87
N SER A 299 -13.22 -22.21 -35.42
CA SER A 299 -12.17 -21.41 -36.05
C SER A 299 -10.76 -21.67 -35.51
N TRP A 300 -10.63 -22.49 -34.45
CA TRP A 300 -9.35 -22.72 -33.78
C TRP A 300 -8.30 -23.31 -34.71
N LYS A 301 -8.72 -24.23 -35.58
CA LYS A 301 -7.89 -24.83 -36.62
C LYS A 301 -7.21 -23.81 -37.52
N ALA A 302 -7.92 -22.77 -37.93
CA ALA A 302 -7.35 -21.73 -38.77
C ALA A 302 -6.20 -20.98 -38.07
N ALA A 303 -6.28 -20.79 -36.75
CA ALA A 303 -5.23 -20.13 -35.97
C ALA A 303 -3.95 -20.98 -35.89
N TYR A 304 -4.03 -22.23 -35.43
CA TYR A 304 -2.81 -23.04 -35.26
C TYR A 304 -2.18 -23.47 -36.59
N GLU A 305 -2.96 -23.67 -37.65
CA GLU A 305 -2.42 -23.93 -39.01
C GLU A 305 -1.83 -22.68 -39.64
N CYS A 306 -2.34 -21.49 -39.30
CA CYS A 306 -1.69 -20.23 -39.66
C CYS A 306 -0.31 -20.12 -39.02
N LEU A 307 -0.19 -20.39 -37.71
CA LEU A 307 1.11 -20.36 -37.04
C LEU A 307 2.10 -21.39 -37.61
N GLU A 308 1.63 -22.61 -37.94
CA GLU A 308 2.44 -23.62 -38.64
C GLU A 308 2.95 -23.11 -39.99
N PHE A 309 2.06 -22.48 -40.78
CA PHE A 309 2.41 -21.91 -42.07
C PHE A 309 3.45 -20.79 -41.94
N LEU A 310 3.27 -19.89 -40.96
CA LEU A 310 4.21 -18.82 -40.66
C LEU A 310 5.57 -19.37 -40.20
N GLU A 311 5.59 -20.35 -39.30
CA GLU A 311 6.81 -20.99 -38.77
C GLU A 311 7.63 -21.68 -39.86
N ARG A 312 6.98 -22.29 -40.86
CA ARG A 312 7.67 -22.89 -42.01
C ARG A 312 8.35 -21.88 -42.94
N ASN A 313 7.91 -20.62 -42.93
CA ASN A 313 8.49 -19.57 -43.76
C ASN A 313 9.60 -18.85 -42.99
N GLU A 314 10.82 -19.36 -43.08
CA GLU A 314 11.97 -18.80 -42.37
C GLU A 314 12.73 -17.71 -43.17
N THR A 315 12.16 -17.17 -44.23
CA THR A 315 12.82 -16.15 -45.04
C THR A 315 13.04 -14.85 -44.23
N PRO A 316 14.16 -14.13 -44.43
CA PRO A 316 14.36 -12.82 -43.81
C PRO A 316 13.22 -11.86 -44.20
N GLY A 317 12.64 -11.18 -43.20
CA GLY A 317 11.50 -10.27 -43.42
C GLY A 317 10.12 -10.94 -43.42
N SER A 318 10.06 -12.28 -43.29
CA SER A 318 8.78 -12.95 -43.06
C SER A 318 8.16 -12.54 -41.72
N ILE A 319 6.82 -12.51 -41.65
CA ILE A 319 6.05 -12.27 -40.41
C ILE A 319 6.62 -13.05 -39.22
N TYR A 320 6.90 -14.35 -39.40
CA TYR A 320 7.40 -15.19 -38.30
C TYR A 320 8.77 -14.72 -37.81
N ARG A 321 9.75 -14.50 -38.71
CA ARG A 321 11.09 -14.04 -38.32
C ARG A 321 11.09 -12.63 -37.73
N MET A 322 10.12 -11.78 -38.10
CA MET A 322 9.98 -10.44 -37.54
C MET A 322 9.40 -10.44 -36.13
N LEU A 323 8.48 -11.38 -35.83
CA LEU A 323 7.72 -11.40 -34.58
C LEU A 323 8.24 -12.42 -33.54
N VAL A 324 8.71 -13.58 -33.98
CA VAL A 324 9.21 -14.68 -33.13
C VAL A 324 10.73 -14.76 -33.27
N THR A 325 11.44 -14.29 -32.25
CA THR A 325 12.89 -14.02 -32.34
C THR A 325 13.74 -15.00 -31.53
N THR A 326 13.16 -15.70 -30.56
CA THR A 326 13.85 -16.66 -29.67
C THR A 326 13.02 -17.92 -29.44
N GLU A 327 13.66 -19.00 -28.96
CA GLU A 327 12.96 -20.23 -28.58
C GLU A 327 11.90 -20.00 -27.47
N GLU A 328 12.15 -19.07 -26.55
CA GLU A 328 11.16 -18.70 -25.52
C GLU A 328 9.93 -18.06 -26.18
N THR A 329 10.12 -17.14 -27.13
CA THR A 329 9.00 -16.52 -27.84
C THR A 329 8.25 -17.50 -28.74
N ARG A 330 8.92 -18.54 -29.26
CA ARG A 330 8.26 -19.63 -29.99
C ARG A 330 7.28 -20.38 -29.09
N TYR A 331 7.69 -20.72 -27.87
CA TYR A 331 6.80 -21.35 -26.89
C TYR A 331 5.57 -20.48 -26.58
N TYR A 332 5.77 -19.18 -26.36
CA TYR A 332 4.66 -18.26 -26.13
C TYR A 332 3.75 -18.09 -27.34
N ALA A 333 4.29 -18.05 -28.57
CA ALA A 333 3.50 -18.00 -29.80
C ALA A 333 2.54 -19.20 -29.92
N TRP A 334 3.03 -20.41 -29.69
CA TRP A 334 2.20 -21.62 -29.71
C TRP A 334 1.18 -21.64 -28.56
N SER A 335 1.53 -21.10 -27.39
CA SER A 335 0.60 -20.95 -26.26
C SER A 335 -0.49 -19.91 -26.53
N LEU A 336 -0.17 -18.82 -27.25
CA LEU A 336 -1.15 -17.82 -27.67
C LEU A 336 -2.14 -18.41 -28.67
N ALA A 337 -1.67 -19.26 -29.59
CA ALA A 337 -2.54 -19.97 -30.54
C ALA A 337 -3.59 -20.85 -29.84
N THR A 338 -3.33 -21.36 -28.62
CA THR A 338 -4.33 -22.15 -27.88
C THR A 338 -5.45 -21.31 -27.28
N LEU A 339 -5.28 -19.98 -27.21
CA LEU A 339 -6.18 -19.07 -26.52
C LEU A 339 -7.05 -18.24 -27.49
N THR A 340 -6.80 -18.33 -28.80
CA THR A 340 -7.58 -17.58 -29.80
C THR A 340 -9.10 -17.83 -29.74
N PRO A 341 -9.62 -19.03 -29.40
CA PRO A 341 -11.07 -19.23 -29.29
C PRO A 341 -11.72 -18.41 -28.16
N TRP A 342 -10.95 -18.01 -27.14
CA TRP A 342 -11.46 -17.22 -26.02
C TRP A 342 -11.58 -15.73 -26.33
N GLU A 343 -10.88 -15.24 -27.36
CA GLU A 343 -10.78 -13.81 -27.67
C GLU A 343 -12.12 -13.15 -28.08
N PRO A 344 -13.02 -13.81 -28.85
CA PRO A 344 -14.29 -13.19 -29.26
C PRO A 344 -15.32 -13.05 -28.14
N LEU A 345 -15.06 -13.62 -26.96
CA LEU A 345 -16.02 -13.63 -25.85
C LEU A 345 -15.94 -12.34 -25.03
N PRO A 346 -17.09 -11.83 -24.54
CA PRO A 346 -17.10 -10.62 -23.73
C PRO A 346 -16.50 -10.85 -22.34
N ASP A 347 -15.70 -9.91 -21.87
CA ASP A 347 -15.12 -9.92 -20.52
C ASP A 347 -16.18 -9.82 -19.41
N ASP A 348 -15.82 -10.33 -18.22
CA ASP A 348 -16.67 -10.22 -17.03
C ASP A 348 -16.87 -8.75 -16.62
N PRO A 349 -18.11 -8.36 -16.23
CA PRO A 349 -18.37 -7.00 -15.79
C PRO A 349 -17.61 -6.68 -14.49
N PRO A 350 -17.12 -5.45 -14.31
CA PRO A 350 -16.39 -5.07 -13.10
C PRO A 350 -17.29 -5.16 -11.86
N LEU A 351 -16.85 -5.89 -10.84
CA LEU A 351 -17.52 -5.96 -9.54
C LEU A 351 -17.34 -4.64 -8.77
N LYS A 352 -18.44 -4.10 -8.23
CA LYS A 352 -18.46 -2.82 -7.51
C LYS A 352 -17.43 -2.79 -6.38
N GLY A 353 -16.47 -1.86 -6.46
CA GLY A 353 -15.42 -1.67 -5.44
C GLY A 353 -14.23 -2.63 -5.50
N ARG A 354 -14.10 -3.47 -6.54
CA ARG A 354 -12.93 -4.35 -6.74
C ARG A 354 -12.21 -4.02 -8.06
N LYS A 355 -10.95 -4.45 -8.19
CA LYS A 355 -10.21 -4.33 -9.45
C LYS A 355 -10.92 -5.16 -10.54
N PRO A 356 -10.89 -4.73 -11.81
CA PRO A 356 -11.40 -5.53 -12.92
C PRO A 356 -10.75 -6.91 -12.93
N ALA A 357 -11.54 -7.95 -13.23
CA ALA A 357 -10.98 -9.28 -13.44
C ALA A 357 -10.06 -9.26 -14.68
N PRO A 358 -9.05 -10.15 -14.75
CA PRO A 358 -8.31 -10.37 -16.00
C PRO A 358 -9.28 -10.75 -17.14
N PRO A 359 -8.94 -10.48 -18.39
CA PRO A 359 -9.79 -10.85 -19.53
C PRO A 359 -9.93 -12.37 -19.64
N LEU A 360 -11.00 -12.84 -20.29
CA LEU A 360 -11.32 -14.27 -20.36
C LEU A 360 -10.18 -15.16 -20.90
N PRO A 361 -9.45 -14.80 -21.98
CA PRO A 361 -8.29 -15.56 -22.43
C PRO A 361 -7.20 -15.70 -21.35
N ALA A 362 -6.99 -14.66 -20.54
CA ALA A 362 -6.01 -14.69 -19.45
C ALA A 362 -6.50 -15.54 -18.26
N GLN A 363 -7.80 -15.50 -17.95
CA GLN A 363 -8.41 -16.40 -16.98
C GLN A 363 -8.31 -17.86 -17.43
N ALA A 364 -8.59 -18.14 -18.71
CA ALA A 364 -8.46 -19.47 -19.30
C ALA A 364 -7.01 -19.99 -19.24
N ALA A 365 -6.02 -19.14 -19.52
CA ALA A 365 -4.62 -19.49 -19.36
C ALA A 365 -4.26 -19.81 -17.90
N ARG A 366 -4.69 -18.96 -16.97
CA ARG A 366 -4.39 -19.07 -15.54
C ARG A 366 -5.08 -20.25 -14.88
N GLU A 367 -6.34 -20.49 -15.16
CA GLU A 367 -7.15 -21.49 -14.46
C GLU A 367 -7.31 -22.78 -15.25
N GLY A 368 -7.28 -22.72 -16.59
CA GLY A 368 -7.37 -23.91 -17.46
C GLY A 368 -6.12 -24.78 -17.38
N PHE A 369 -4.92 -24.19 -17.51
CA PHE A 369 -3.67 -24.95 -17.51
C PHE A 369 -2.55 -24.34 -16.64
N LYS A 370 -2.87 -23.37 -15.76
CA LYS A 370 -1.91 -22.77 -14.83
C LYS A 370 -0.68 -22.20 -15.53
N ALA A 371 -0.93 -21.38 -16.54
CA ALA A 371 0.10 -20.61 -17.23
C ALA A 371 0.96 -19.78 -16.25
N THR A 372 2.23 -19.56 -16.62
CA THR A 372 3.11 -18.66 -15.86
C THR A 372 2.56 -17.22 -15.84
N ASN A 373 2.93 -16.44 -14.82
CA ASN A 373 2.55 -15.02 -14.74
C ASN A 373 2.95 -14.24 -16.00
N LYS A 374 4.17 -14.47 -16.52
CA LYS A 374 4.65 -13.83 -17.76
C LYS A 374 3.71 -14.07 -18.95
N LEU A 375 3.27 -15.32 -19.13
CA LEU A 375 2.34 -15.66 -20.20
C LEU A 375 0.94 -15.06 -19.94
N CYS A 376 0.47 -15.05 -18.69
CA CYS A 376 -0.81 -14.41 -18.34
C CYS A 376 -0.78 -12.90 -18.62
N ASP A 377 0.32 -12.22 -18.28
CA ASP A 377 0.51 -10.78 -18.50
C ASP A 377 0.57 -10.47 -20.01
N LEU A 378 1.29 -11.31 -20.78
CA LEU A 378 1.32 -11.22 -22.24
C LEU A 378 -0.07 -11.39 -22.87
N VAL A 379 -0.82 -12.42 -22.46
CA VAL A 379 -2.19 -12.67 -22.96
C VAL A 379 -3.12 -11.51 -22.61
N THR A 380 -3.02 -11.00 -21.38
CA THR A 380 -3.80 -9.85 -20.91
C THR A 380 -3.52 -8.61 -21.75
N ALA A 381 -2.24 -8.31 -21.99
CA ALA A 381 -1.85 -7.17 -22.82
C ALA A 381 -2.24 -7.36 -24.29
N ALA A 382 -2.06 -8.56 -24.84
CA ALA A 382 -2.44 -8.88 -26.21
C ALA A 382 -3.95 -8.66 -26.44
N HIS A 383 -4.78 -9.06 -25.49
CA HIS A 383 -6.23 -8.82 -25.51
C HIS A 383 -6.55 -7.31 -25.46
N TRP A 384 -6.05 -6.59 -24.44
CA TRP A 384 -6.39 -5.17 -24.26
C TRP A 384 -5.85 -4.25 -25.36
N HIS A 385 -4.70 -4.58 -25.95
CA HIS A 385 -4.12 -3.78 -27.03
C HIS A 385 -4.62 -4.20 -28.41
N ARG A 386 -5.30 -5.34 -28.56
CA ARG A 386 -5.79 -5.81 -29.86
C ARG A 386 -6.56 -4.73 -30.64
N PRO A 387 -7.52 -3.98 -30.06
CA PRO A 387 -8.21 -2.92 -30.79
C PRO A 387 -7.27 -1.85 -31.34
N ALA A 388 -6.29 -1.41 -30.55
CA ALA A 388 -5.29 -0.42 -30.97
C ALA A 388 -4.32 -0.97 -32.03
N ILE A 389 -3.95 -2.25 -31.94
CA ILE A 389 -3.14 -2.92 -32.96
C ILE A 389 -3.89 -2.95 -34.30
N LEU A 390 -5.18 -3.33 -34.27
CA LEU A 390 -6.03 -3.37 -35.46
C LEU A 390 -6.22 -1.97 -36.06
N GLU A 391 -6.35 -0.93 -35.22
CA GLU A 391 -6.45 0.45 -35.67
C GLU A 391 -5.18 0.92 -36.41
N LEU A 392 -3.99 0.64 -35.88
CA LEU A 392 -2.72 0.96 -36.55
C LEU A 392 -2.53 0.16 -37.85
N ARG A 393 -2.90 -1.12 -37.87
CA ARG A 393 -2.95 -1.92 -39.10
C ARG A 393 -3.90 -1.30 -40.13
N ASP A 394 -5.07 -0.86 -39.71
CA ASP A 394 -6.08 -0.25 -40.58
C ASP A 394 -5.63 1.11 -41.13
N ILE A 395 -4.83 1.88 -40.38
CA ILE A 395 -4.18 3.09 -40.90
C ILE A 395 -3.25 2.75 -42.06
N VAL A 396 -2.44 1.67 -41.95
CA VAL A 396 -1.56 1.21 -43.03
C VAL A 396 -2.37 0.65 -44.21
N ARG A 397 -3.36 -0.19 -43.94
CA ARG A 397 -4.22 -0.80 -44.98
C ARG A 397 -4.94 0.26 -45.80
N ASP A 398 -5.57 1.23 -45.14
CA ASP A 398 -6.45 2.22 -45.76
C ASP A 398 -5.71 3.53 -46.10
N LYS A 399 -4.41 3.62 -45.79
CA LYS A 399 -3.58 4.84 -45.95
C LYS A 399 -4.21 6.09 -45.31
N LYS A 400 -4.67 5.97 -44.07
CA LYS A 400 -5.32 7.05 -43.32
C LYS A 400 -4.31 8.10 -42.83
N ALA A 401 -4.81 9.24 -42.35
CA ALA A 401 -4.00 10.21 -41.62
C ALA A 401 -3.29 9.53 -40.43
N GLY A 402 -2.03 9.91 -40.19
CA GLY A 402 -1.15 9.24 -39.23
C GLY A 402 -0.21 8.19 -39.82
N LEU A 403 -0.33 7.85 -41.12
CA LEU A 403 0.52 6.84 -41.77
C LEU A 403 2.02 7.13 -41.64
N GLU A 404 2.43 8.37 -41.84
CA GLU A 404 3.85 8.79 -41.82
C GLU A 404 4.33 9.21 -40.41
N GLU A 405 3.45 9.17 -39.40
CA GLU A 405 3.76 9.62 -38.04
C GLU A 405 4.56 8.55 -37.27
N ARG A 406 5.89 8.64 -37.32
CA ARG A 406 6.81 7.70 -36.67
C ARG A 406 6.56 7.56 -35.16
N ASP A 407 6.21 8.65 -34.49
CA ASP A 407 5.89 8.69 -33.07
C ASP A 407 4.57 8.00 -32.73
N LEU A 408 3.55 8.09 -33.58
CA LEU A 408 2.28 7.38 -33.39
C LEU A 408 2.52 5.87 -33.25
N PHE A 409 3.19 5.26 -34.23
CA PHE A 409 3.53 3.83 -34.19
C PHE A 409 4.56 3.52 -33.08
N GLY A 410 5.61 4.32 -32.98
CA GLY A 410 6.68 4.07 -32.02
C GLY A 410 6.22 4.15 -30.55
N MET A 411 5.36 5.11 -30.21
CA MET A 411 4.80 5.23 -28.86
C MET A 411 3.84 4.08 -28.54
N ALA A 412 3.01 3.66 -29.49
CA ALA A 412 2.12 2.52 -29.31
C ALA A 412 2.90 1.23 -29.04
N LEU A 413 3.92 0.91 -29.85
CA LEU A 413 4.79 -0.25 -29.66
C LEU A 413 5.46 -0.26 -28.27
N ARG A 414 5.89 0.92 -27.78
CA ARG A 414 6.49 1.04 -26.44
C ARG A 414 5.48 0.85 -25.31
N ASP A 415 4.27 1.37 -25.45
CA ASP A 415 3.20 1.17 -24.46
C ASP A 415 2.81 -0.31 -24.38
N TRP A 416 2.67 -0.97 -25.53
CA TRP A 416 2.35 -2.40 -25.60
C TRP A 416 3.42 -3.25 -24.93
N ASP A 417 4.70 -2.98 -25.21
CA ASP A 417 5.82 -3.71 -24.61
C ASP A 417 5.91 -3.47 -23.08
N ALA A 418 5.64 -2.25 -22.62
CA ALA A 418 5.72 -1.91 -21.20
C ALA A 418 4.65 -2.60 -20.33
N ARG A 419 3.47 -2.88 -20.87
CA ARG A 419 2.32 -3.40 -20.09
C ARG A 419 2.14 -4.92 -20.13
N GLY A 420 2.86 -5.63 -21.00
CA GLY A 420 2.82 -7.11 -21.05
C GLY A 420 4.07 -7.80 -21.57
N GLY A 421 5.11 -7.03 -21.94
CA GLY A 421 6.28 -7.55 -22.63
C GLY A 421 5.98 -8.03 -24.06
N HIS A 422 7.02 -8.14 -24.88
CA HIS A 422 6.97 -8.75 -26.21
C HIS A 422 5.84 -8.21 -27.10
N TRP A 423 5.81 -6.91 -27.40
CA TRP A 423 4.80 -6.32 -28.29
C TRP A 423 4.60 -7.10 -29.61
N ARG A 424 5.68 -7.70 -30.12
CA ARG A 424 5.69 -8.57 -31.31
C ARG A 424 4.73 -9.75 -31.19
N LEU A 425 4.68 -10.40 -30.03
CA LEU A 425 3.78 -11.53 -29.79
C LEU A 425 2.33 -11.08 -29.59
N GLN A 426 2.11 -9.85 -29.13
CA GLN A 426 0.78 -9.25 -29.07
C GLN A 426 0.23 -9.01 -30.50
N VAL A 427 1.09 -8.52 -31.41
CA VAL A 427 0.75 -8.41 -32.85
C VAL A 427 0.53 -9.80 -33.46
N LEU A 428 1.36 -10.80 -33.14
CA LEU A 428 1.16 -12.17 -33.60
C LEU A 428 -0.19 -12.72 -33.14
N PHE A 429 -0.58 -12.52 -31.88
CA PHE A 429 -1.90 -12.93 -31.39
C PHE A 429 -3.02 -12.26 -32.18
N ALA A 430 -2.92 -10.96 -32.45
CA ALA A 430 -3.89 -10.25 -33.29
C ALA A 430 -4.00 -10.85 -34.70
N ILE A 431 -2.87 -11.23 -35.33
CA ILE A 431 -2.83 -11.93 -36.63
C ILE A 431 -3.59 -13.26 -36.55
N LEU A 432 -3.30 -14.08 -35.53
CA LEU A 432 -3.90 -15.42 -35.39
C LEU A 432 -5.41 -15.34 -35.17
N VAL A 433 -5.88 -14.37 -34.37
CA VAL A 433 -7.32 -14.15 -34.14
C VAL A 433 -7.99 -13.61 -35.39
N ASP A 434 -7.39 -12.64 -36.08
CA ASP A 434 -7.95 -12.05 -37.31
C ASP A 434 -8.07 -13.09 -38.43
N VAL A 435 -7.10 -14.01 -38.56
CA VAL A 435 -7.21 -15.17 -39.47
C VAL A 435 -8.33 -16.11 -39.02
N ALA A 436 -8.43 -16.42 -37.72
CA ALA A 436 -9.49 -17.31 -37.22
C ALA A 436 -10.89 -16.75 -37.45
N GLU A 437 -11.10 -15.45 -37.20
CA GLU A 437 -12.39 -14.77 -37.41
C GLU A 437 -12.78 -14.69 -38.90
N ARG A 438 -11.81 -14.52 -39.81
CA ARG A 438 -12.07 -14.39 -41.26
C ARG A 438 -12.05 -15.71 -42.04
N ALA A 439 -11.57 -16.81 -41.44
CA ALA A 439 -11.45 -18.11 -42.11
C ALA A 439 -12.71 -19.01 -42.04
N VAL A 440 -13.77 -18.59 -41.32
CA VAL A 440 -15.06 -19.32 -41.21
C VAL A 440 -15.89 -19.10 -42.49
N PRO A 441 -16.56 -20.12 -43.06
CA PRO A 441 -16.75 -20.19 -44.52
C PRO A 441 -17.86 -19.26 -45.06
N ALA A 442 -17.48 -18.37 -45.97
CA ALA A 442 -18.26 -18.18 -47.19
C ALA A 442 -17.80 -19.25 -48.20
N ASP A 443 -18.77 -19.94 -48.78
CA ASP A 443 -18.68 -21.01 -49.77
C ASP A 443 -17.47 -20.86 -50.75
N LYS A 444 -16.63 -21.91 -50.84
CA LYS A 444 -15.66 -22.18 -51.93
C LYS A 444 -14.55 -21.14 -52.23
N SER A 445 -13.52 -21.03 -51.37
CA SER A 445 -12.10 -20.83 -51.76
C SER A 445 -11.19 -20.68 -50.54
N GLY A 446 -10.89 -21.77 -49.82
CA GLY A 446 -10.09 -21.76 -48.57
C GLY A 446 -8.61 -21.34 -48.68
N GLY A 447 -8.15 -20.94 -49.87
CA GLY A 447 -6.78 -20.47 -50.10
C GLY A 447 -6.62 -18.94 -50.05
N SER A 448 -7.53 -18.17 -50.67
CA SER A 448 -7.31 -16.72 -50.82
C SER A 448 -7.50 -15.95 -49.52
N ALA A 449 -8.52 -16.25 -48.72
CA ALA A 449 -8.88 -15.42 -47.56
C ALA A 449 -7.76 -15.33 -46.50
N ARG A 450 -7.04 -16.42 -46.21
CA ARG A 450 -5.89 -16.39 -45.28
C ARG A 450 -4.72 -15.60 -45.88
N GLU A 451 -4.41 -15.84 -47.16
CA GLU A 451 -3.30 -15.18 -47.85
C GLU A 451 -3.53 -13.67 -47.96
N ASP A 452 -4.78 -13.25 -48.22
CA ASP A 452 -5.19 -11.85 -48.26
C ASP A 452 -4.97 -11.16 -46.90
N VAL A 453 -5.40 -11.81 -45.81
CA VAL A 453 -5.17 -11.31 -44.44
C VAL A 453 -3.69 -11.23 -44.10
N LEU A 454 -2.92 -12.28 -44.41
CA LEU A 454 -1.47 -12.27 -44.16
C LEU A 454 -0.75 -11.21 -45.00
N ALA A 455 -1.22 -10.92 -46.22
CA ALA A 455 -0.68 -9.84 -47.04
C ALA A 455 -0.97 -8.46 -46.43
N GLU A 456 -2.14 -8.23 -45.82
CA GLU A 456 -2.42 -7.01 -45.05
C GLU A 456 -1.46 -6.85 -43.87
N TRP A 457 -1.23 -7.92 -43.10
CA TRP A 457 -0.33 -7.89 -41.95
C TRP A 457 1.14 -7.78 -42.34
N GLN A 458 1.56 -8.38 -43.45
CA GLN A 458 2.92 -8.20 -43.98
C GLN A 458 3.16 -6.72 -44.33
N ARG A 459 2.21 -6.06 -45.03
CA ARG A 459 2.32 -4.61 -45.32
C ARG A 459 2.42 -3.77 -44.05
N PHE A 460 1.66 -4.11 -43.01
CA PHE A 460 1.77 -3.44 -41.71
C PHE A 460 3.17 -3.59 -41.10
N LEU A 461 3.73 -4.80 -41.10
CA LEU A 461 5.07 -5.05 -40.56
C LEU A 461 6.17 -4.40 -41.40
N ASP A 462 6.05 -4.43 -42.73
CA ASP A 462 6.96 -3.76 -43.65
C ASP A 462 6.95 -2.24 -43.38
N HIS A 463 5.77 -1.64 -43.14
CA HIS A 463 5.65 -0.23 -42.77
C HIS A 463 6.35 0.09 -41.43
N LEU A 464 6.28 -0.80 -40.43
CA LEU A 464 7.02 -0.62 -39.17
C LEU A 464 8.54 -0.69 -39.38
N VAL A 465 9.01 -1.45 -40.38
CA VAL A 465 10.43 -1.48 -40.79
C VAL A 465 10.79 -0.18 -41.50
N GLU A 466 9.96 0.30 -42.42
CA GLU A 466 10.16 1.57 -43.14
C GLU A 466 10.25 2.77 -42.19
N LEU A 467 9.44 2.80 -41.13
CA LEU A 467 9.48 3.82 -40.10
C LEU A 467 10.65 3.66 -39.09
N ASP A 468 11.44 2.59 -39.18
CA ASP A 468 12.49 2.25 -38.22
C ASP A 468 12.00 2.25 -36.76
N VAL A 469 10.88 1.57 -36.50
CA VAL A 469 10.27 1.46 -35.16
C VAL A 469 10.26 0.03 -34.61
N MET A 470 10.71 -0.97 -35.39
CA MET A 470 10.77 -2.37 -34.94
C MET A 470 11.55 -2.58 -33.62
N ASN A 471 12.56 -1.74 -33.36
CA ASN A 471 13.39 -1.79 -32.15
C ASN A 471 13.19 -0.58 -31.23
N VAL A 472 12.07 0.13 -31.36
CA VAL A 472 11.76 1.35 -30.62
C VAL A 472 11.80 1.19 -29.10
N THR A 473 11.54 -0.02 -28.59
CA THR A 473 11.62 -0.35 -27.16
C THR A 473 13.05 -0.32 -26.62
N SER A 474 14.03 -0.55 -27.48
CA SER A 474 15.47 -0.52 -27.14
C SER A 474 16.08 0.87 -27.26
N ILE A 475 15.37 1.84 -27.87
CA ILE A 475 15.84 3.22 -27.99
C ILE A 475 15.88 3.86 -26.59
N ARG A 476 17.05 4.41 -26.24
CA ARG A 476 17.26 5.15 -24.99
C ARG A 476 16.62 6.52 -25.09
N ARG A 477 16.00 6.96 -24.00
CA ARG A 477 15.43 8.31 -23.90
C ARG A 477 16.55 9.35 -23.95
N LEU A 478 16.37 10.37 -24.77
CA LEU A 478 17.27 11.52 -24.87
C LEU A 478 17.21 12.39 -23.61
N VAL A 479 16.03 12.49 -23.01
CA VAL A 479 15.77 13.24 -21.78
C VAL A 479 15.37 12.28 -20.67
N ASP A 480 16.02 12.39 -19.51
CA ASP A 480 15.60 11.72 -18.28
C ASP A 480 14.89 12.69 -17.31
N GLY A 481 14.37 12.17 -16.21
CA GLY A 481 13.60 12.98 -15.26
C GLY A 481 14.41 14.09 -14.59
N LYS A 482 15.74 13.98 -14.55
CA LYS A 482 16.63 15.00 -13.97
C LYS A 482 16.91 16.10 -14.99
N ILE A 483 17.28 15.73 -16.21
CA ILE A 483 17.50 16.67 -17.32
C ILE A 483 16.23 17.48 -17.58
N LEU A 484 15.06 16.82 -17.56
CA LEU A 484 13.78 17.50 -17.76
C LEU A 484 13.46 18.48 -16.63
N ALA A 485 13.71 18.10 -15.38
CA ALA A 485 13.51 18.94 -14.21
C ALA A 485 14.42 20.18 -14.22
N GLU A 486 15.69 20.01 -14.58
CA GLU A 486 16.66 21.10 -14.72
C GLU A 486 16.27 22.05 -15.86
N GLY A 487 15.87 21.52 -17.03
CA GLY A 487 15.44 22.32 -18.18
C GLY A 487 14.13 23.10 -17.96
N LEU A 488 13.24 22.59 -17.11
CA LEU A 488 11.96 23.24 -16.76
C LEU A 488 12.01 24.06 -15.46
N GLY A 489 13.13 24.04 -14.72
CA GLY A 489 13.26 24.73 -13.44
C GLY A 489 12.36 24.20 -12.31
N VAL A 490 11.89 22.95 -12.39
CA VAL A 490 10.94 22.34 -11.44
C VAL A 490 11.47 21.04 -10.85
N LYS A 491 11.09 20.70 -9.61
CA LYS A 491 11.53 19.44 -8.98
C LYS A 491 10.81 18.21 -9.57
N PRO A 492 11.49 17.07 -9.76
CA PRO A 492 10.87 15.83 -10.24
C PRO A 492 9.70 15.37 -9.35
N GLY A 493 8.64 14.82 -9.96
CA GLY A 493 7.44 14.39 -9.26
C GLY A 493 6.55 13.47 -10.12
N LYS A 494 5.28 13.27 -9.72
CA LYS A 494 4.34 12.41 -10.46
C LYS A 494 4.07 12.89 -11.90
N TRP A 495 4.31 14.17 -12.20
CA TRP A 495 4.20 14.77 -13.54
C TRP A 495 5.30 14.33 -14.51
N THR A 496 6.44 13.85 -13.99
CA THR A 496 7.63 13.54 -14.79
C THR A 496 7.37 12.39 -15.76
N GLY A 497 6.55 11.40 -15.40
CA GLY A 497 6.22 10.27 -16.28
C GLY A 497 5.53 10.70 -17.59
N PRO A 498 4.36 11.37 -17.52
CA PRO A 498 3.68 11.91 -18.70
C PRO A 498 4.54 12.87 -19.53
N ALA A 499 5.31 13.75 -18.89
CA ALA A 499 6.17 14.70 -19.58
C ALA A 499 7.32 14.02 -20.35
N LEU A 500 7.88 12.94 -19.79
CA LEU A 500 8.87 12.12 -20.50
C LEU A 500 8.29 11.40 -21.73
N ASN A 501 6.99 11.11 -21.76
CA ASN A 501 6.34 10.54 -22.95
C ASN A 501 6.22 11.57 -24.07
N VAL A 502 5.97 12.84 -23.75
CA VAL A 502 5.96 13.95 -24.74
C VAL A 502 7.36 14.15 -25.32
N ALA A 503 8.38 14.24 -24.46
CA ALA A 503 9.77 14.34 -24.90
C ALA A 503 10.19 13.15 -25.79
N LEU A 504 9.72 11.94 -25.46
CA LEU A 504 9.99 10.74 -26.25
C LEU A 504 9.24 10.74 -27.60
N ALA A 505 8.00 11.22 -27.64
CA ALA A 505 7.27 11.39 -28.91
C ALA A 505 8.01 12.36 -29.84
N TRP A 506 8.51 13.48 -29.31
CA TRP A 506 9.37 14.39 -30.09
C TRP A 506 10.65 13.69 -30.58
N GLN A 507 11.32 12.92 -29.71
CA GLN A 507 12.51 12.16 -30.09
C GLN A 507 12.23 11.16 -31.22
N LEU A 508 11.03 10.57 -31.25
CA LEU A 508 10.62 9.66 -32.32
C LEU A 508 10.34 10.40 -33.63
N ARG A 509 9.78 11.61 -33.60
CA ARG A 509 9.60 12.45 -34.79
C ARG A 509 10.90 13.00 -35.36
N ASN A 510 11.94 13.12 -34.54
CA ASN A 510 13.23 13.69 -34.92
C ASN A 510 14.37 12.66 -34.83
N PRO A 511 14.34 11.59 -35.65
CA PRO A 511 15.39 10.58 -35.64
C PRO A 511 16.75 11.19 -36.01
N GLY A 512 17.77 10.93 -35.19
CA GLY A 512 19.15 11.41 -35.41
C GLY A 512 19.50 12.71 -34.70
N VAL A 513 18.58 13.31 -33.95
CA VAL A 513 18.89 14.46 -33.08
C VAL A 513 19.34 13.97 -31.71
N ASP A 514 20.59 14.30 -31.35
CA ASP A 514 21.22 13.92 -30.08
C ASP A 514 21.21 15.05 -29.03
N ASP A 515 20.62 16.21 -29.36
CA ASP A 515 20.51 17.35 -28.45
C ASP A 515 19.12 17.39 -27.76
N PRO A 516 19.02 17.34 -26.42
CA PRO A 516 17.75 17.30 -25.69
C PRO A 516 16.95 18.61 -25.74
N THR A 517 17.52 19.72 -26.20
CA THR A 517 16.91 21.06 -26.12
C THR A 517 15.52 21.11 -26.77
N GLY A 518 15.37 20.60 -28.00
CA GLY A 518 14.08 20.62 -28.70
C GLY A 518 13.01 19.74 -28.03
N ALA A 519 13.40 18.65 -27.37
CA ALA A 519 12.49 17.81 -26.60
C ALA A 519 11.98 18.53 -25.33
N ILE A 520 12.85 19.30 -24.67
CA ILE A 520 12.51 20.09 -23.48
C ILE A 520 11.61 21.28 -23.86
N GLU A 521 11.89 21.95 -24.97
CA GLU A 521 11.06 23.04 -25.50
C GLU A 521 9.65 22.56 -25.84
N GLU A 522 9.49 21.36 -26.42
CA GLU A 522 8.16 20.81 -26.67
C GLU A 522 7.39 20.54 -25.38
N VAL A 523 8.05 20.00 -24.35
CA VAL A 523 7.41 19.83 -23.03
C VAL A 523 7.04 21.18 -22.41
N THR A 524 7.82 22.23 -22.66
CA THR A 524 7.55 23.62 -22.19
C THR A 524 6.35 24.23 -22.92
N GLY A 525 6.20 24.00 -24.22
CA GLY A 525 5.00 24.39 -24.98
C GLY A 525 3.74 23.62 -24.55
N ALA A 526 3.91 22.41 -24.02
CA ALA A 526 2.83 21.56 -23.53
C ALA A 526 2.28 21.96 -22.14
N VAL A 527 2.63 23.12 -21.55
CA VAL A 527 2.11 23.58 -20.24
C VAL A 527 0.58 23.73 -20.19
N GLN A 528 -0.10 23.89 -21.33
CA GLN A 528 -1.57 23.75 -21.42
C GLN A 528 -2.04 22.33 -21.05
N ASN A 529 -1.23 21.30 -21.36
CA ASN A 529 -1.41 19.92 -20.92
C ASN A 529 -0.97 19.67 -19.48
N GLN A 530 -0.19 20.56 -18.86
CA GLN A 530 0.09 20.51 -17.41
C GLN A 530 -1.20 20.77 -16.63
N LEU A 531 -2.02 21.73 -17.07
CA LEU A 531 -3.33 21.99 -16.49
C LEU A 531 -4.29 20.79 -16.66
N ILE A 532 -4.32 20.19 -17.85
CA ILE A 532 -5.09 18.96 -18.12
C ILE A 532 -4.57 17.80 -17.28
N SER A 533 -3.25 17.63 -17.15
CA SER A 533 -2.62 16.58 -16.34
C SER A 533 -2.91 16.75 -14.85
N LEU A 534 -2.90 17.99 -14.35
CA LEU A 534 -3.29 18.32 -12.99
C LEU A 534 -4.78 18.01 -12.74
N LEU A 535 -5.66 18.36 -13.68
CA LEU A 535 -7.10 18.06 -13.64
C LEU A 535 -7.40 16.55 -13.78
N THR A 536 -6.63 15.81 -14.59
CA THR A 536 -6.69 14.34 -14.71
C THR A 536 -6.21 13.66 -13.44
N CYS A 537 -5.13 14.15 -12.81
CA CYS A 537 -4.68 13.65 -11.50
C CYS A 537 -5.71 13.88 -10.39
N LEU A 538 -6.54 14.92 -10.53
CA LEU A 538 -7.69 15.22 -9.68
C LEU A 538 -8.97 14.49 -10.12
N ARG A 539 -8.94 13.65 -11.17
CA ARG A 539 -10.09 12.90 -11.72
C ARG A 539 -11.23 13.79 -12.25
N CYS A 540 -10.91 14.97 -12.76
CA CYS A 540 -11.87 15.89 -13.40
C CYS A 540 -11.94 15.75 -14.93
N GLU A 541 -11.29 14.75 -15.52
CA GLU A 541 -11.11 14.59 -16.98
C GLU A 541 -12.41 14.61 -17.79
N GLY A 542 -13.48 13.98 -17.30
CA GLY A 542 -14.78 13.92 -17.98
C GLY A 542 -15.58 15.22 -17.95
N ARG A 543 -15.08 16.26 -17.27
CA ARG A 543 -15.69 17.60 -17.18
C ARG A 543 -14.91 18.66 -17.97
N ILE A 544 -13.86 18.24 -18.68
CA ILE A 544 -13.10 19.11 -19.57
C ILE A 544 -13.84 19.16 -20.91
N THR A 545 -14.52 20.27 -21.21
CA THR A 545 -15.03 20.52 -22.55
C THR A 545 -13.84 20.74 -23.49
N ARG A 546 -13.90 20.25 -24.73
CA ARG A 546 -12.82 20.40 -25.75
C ARG A 546 -12.66 21.85 -26.26
N GLY A 547 -13.03 22.85 -25.45
CA GLY A 547 -12.89 24.27 -25.75
C GLY A 547 -11.59 24.86 -25.20
N PRO A 548 -11.14 26.02 -25.71
CA PRO A 548 -9.98 26.71 -25.16
C PRO A 548 -10.24 27.16 -23.71
N LEU A 549 -9.24 26.96 -22.84
CA LEU A 549 -9.22 27.35 -21.41
C LEU A 549 -9.25 28.86 -21.14
N THR A 550 -9.66 29.65 -22.14
CA THR A 550 -9.81 31.11 -22.07
C THR A 550 -11.24 31.55 -21.72
N ASP A 551 -12.19 30.60 -21.59
CA ASP A 551 -13.57 30.87 -21.20
C ASP A 551 -13.72 30.94 -19.67
N GLN A 552 -14.14 32.09 -19.15
CA GLN A 552 -14.33 32.32 -17.71
C GLN A 552 -15.34 31.35 -17.07
N ALA A 553 -16.38 30.93 -17.81
CA ALA A 553 -17.37 29.98 -17.27
C ALA A 553 -16.75 28.61 -17.02
N ALA A 554 -15.91 28.15 -17.96
CA ALA A 554 -15.17 26.90 -17.83
C ALA A 554 -14.14 26.95 -16.68
N VAL A 555 -13.43 28.07 -16.51
CA VAL A 555 -12.49 28.27 -15.39
C VAL A 555 -13.20 28.19 -14.04
N LYS A 556 -14.38 28.80 -13.90
CA LYS A 556 -15.18 28.73 -12.66
C LYS A 556 -15.65 27.30 -12.36
N GLU A 557 -16.15 26.60 -13.37
CA GLU A 557 -16.60 25.21 -13.20
C GLU A 557 -15.45 24.29 -12.78
N LEU A 558 -14.28 24.41 -13.43
CA LEU A 558 -13.10 23.64 -13.08
C LEU A 558 -12.60 23.98 -11.66
N ALA A 559 -12.56 25.27 -11.29
CA ALA A 559 -12.19 25.69 -9.94
C ALA A 559 -13.13 25.10 -8.87
N LEU A 560 -14.43 25.07 -9.14
CA LEU A 560 -15.43 24.45 -8.24
C LEU A 560 -15.22 22.93 -8.12
N ASN A 561 -14.85 22.25 -9.20
CA ASN A 561 -14.57 20.82 -9.19
C ASN A 561 -13.30 20.50 -8.38
N VAL A 562 -12.23 21.27 -8.58
CA VAL A 562 -11.00 21.16 -7.78
C VAL A 562 -11.28 21.42 -6.30
N ALA A 563 -12.05 22.47 -5.99
CA ALA A 563 -12.44 22.80 -4.62
C ALA A 563 -13.19 21.66 -3.92
N LYS A 564 -14.11 20.97 -4.61
CA LYS A 564 -14.84 19.83 -4.05
C LYS A 564 -13.94 18.64 -3.69
N ILE A 565 -12.81 18.46 -4.37
CA ILE A 565 -11.87 17.37 -4.12
C ILE A 565 -10.99 17.66 -2.92
N ILE A 566 -10.52 18.90 -2.80
CA ILE A 566 -9.66 19.30 -1.68
C ILE A 566 -10.45 19.64 -0.41
N ALA A 567 -11.75 19.94 -0.51
CA ALA A 567 -12.57 20.29 0.64
C ALA A 567 -12.76 19.10 1.61
N PRO A 568 -12.51 19.27 2.92
CA PRO A 568 -12.78 18.23 3.92
C PRO A 568 -14.28 18.21 4.29
N VAL A 569 -15.11 17.72 3.36
CA VAL A 569 -16.57 17.58 3.53
C VAL A 569 -17.02 16.18 3.12
N LEU A 570 -17.86 15.53 3.94
CA LEU A 570 -18.52 14.27 3.59
C LEU A 570 -19.78 14.55 2.76
N ALA A 571 -19.89 13.93 1.58
CA ALA A 571 -21.04 14.11 0.68
C ALA A 571 -22.34 13.57 1.30
N GLN A 572 -23.44 14.33 1.19
CA GLN A 572 -24.73 14.00 1.79
C GLN A 572 -25.41 12.75 1.19
N ASP A 573 -24.98 12.24 0.02
CA ASP A 573 -25.52 11.04 -0.64
C ASP A 573 -25.10 9.70 0.02
N GLN A 574 -24.31 9.74 1.09
CA GLN A 574 -23.94 8.58 1.89
C GLN A 574 -24.59 8.56 3.28
N THR A 575 -25.68 9.31 3.48
CA THR A 575 -26.57 9.01 4.60
C THR A 575 -27.24 7.65 4.32
N PRO A 576 -27.22 6.70 5.27
CA PRO A 576 -28.00 5.49 5.11
C PRO A 576 -29.45 5.89 4.84
N LYS A 577 -30.02 5.40 3.74
CA LYS A 577 -31.47 5.44 3.55
C LYS A 577 -32.09 4.89 4.84
N GLU A 578 -33.04 5.63 5.40
CA GLU A 578 -33.89 5.18 6.49
C GLU A 578 -34.56 3.85 6.10
N THR A 579 -33.88 2.74 6.39
CA THR A 579 -34.51 1.44 6.50
C THR A 579 -35.03 1.32 7.91
N SER A 580 -36.34 1.11 7.99
CA SER A 580 -37.18 1.06 9.18
C SER A 580 -36.86 -0.13 10.10
N GLU A 581 -35.70 -0.14 10.72
CA GLU A 581 -35.39 -0.93 11.91
C GLU A 581 -34.61 -0.04 12.88
N GLU A 582 -34.93 -0.16 14.18
CA GLU A 582 -34.54 0.75 15.26
C GLU A 582 -33.04 1.11 15.26
N PRO A 583 -32.65 2.39 15.46
CA PRO A 583 -31.27 2.82 15.28
C PRO A 583 -30.44 2.47 16.52
N GLU A 584 -29.54 1.49 16.40
CA GLU A 584 -28.29 1.53 17.18
C GLU A 584 -27.56 2.83 16.79
N GLY A 585 -27.28 3.68 17.79
CA GLY A 585 -26.71 5.00 17.58
C GLY A 585 -25.40 4.98 16.77
N PRO A 586 -25.05 6.07 16.06
CA PRO A 586 -23.83 6.11 15.25
C PRO A 586 -22.59 5.83 16.12
N ASN A 587 -21.93 4.70 15.87
CA ASN A 587 -20.72 4.30 16.59
C ASN A 587 -19.63 5.38 16.47
N GLN A 588 -19.19 5.93 17.60
CA GLN A 588 -18.23 7.04 17.68
C GLN A 588 -16.87 6.72 17.02
N GLU A 589 -16.50 5.43 16.98
CA GLU A 589 -15.31 4.93 16.27
C GLU A 589 -15.38 5.15 14.76
N ASN A 590 -16.55 4.99 14.14
CA ASN A 590 -16.74 5.21 12.70
C ASN A 590 -16.54 6.69 12.34
N LEU A 591 -17.02 7.61 13.18
CA LEU A 591 -16.90 9.06 12.95
C LEU A 591 -15.45 9.54 13.02
N LEU A 592 -14.67 9.05 13.99
CA LEU A 592 -13.24 9.34 14.10
C LEU A 592 -12.46 8.77 12.91
N SER A 593 -12.77 7.54 12.50
CA SER A 593 -12.14 6.91 11.34
C SER A 593 -12.42 7.69 10.04
N ASN A 594 -13.64 8.21 9.87
CA ASN A 594 -14.04 9.01 8.71
C ASN A 594 -13.29 10.35 8.67
N SER A 595 -13.16 11.03 9.81
CA SER A 595 -12.39 12.27 9.90
C SER A 595 -10.90 12.06 9.60
N GLN A 596 -10.30 10.97 10.08
CA GLN A 596 -8.92 10.61 9.76
C GLN A 596 -8.72 10.24 8.28
N ALA A 597 -9.67 9.51 7.68
CA ALA A 597 -9.64 9.17 6.27
C ALA A 597 -9.75 10.42 5.39
N LEU A 598 -10.64 11.35 5.75
CA LEU A 598 -10.83 12.63 5.08
C LEU A 598 -9.57 13.51 5.20
N SER A 599 -8.95 13.57 6.38
CA SER A 599 -7.68 14.27 6.59
C SER A 599 -6.56 13.72 5.70
N LYS A 600 -6.40 12.39 5.63
CA LYS A 600 -5.43 11.75 4.72
C LYS A 600 -5.73 12.02 3.25
N HIS A 601 -7.02 12.04 2.86
CA HIS A 601 -7.44 12.38 1.52
C HIS A 601 -7.04 13.82 1.18
N CYS A 602 -7.41 14.79 2.01
CA CYS A 602 -7.06 16.19 1.81
C CYS A 602 -5.54 16.41 1.80
N GLN A 603 -4.76 15.72 2.64
CA GLN A 603 -3.29 15.75 2.60
C GLN A 603 -2.72 15.30 1.25
N ALA A 604 -3.31 14.28 0.65
CA ALA A 604 -2.82 13.72 -0.62
C ALA A 604 -3.06 14.65 -1.81
N PHE A 605 -4.08 15.51 -1.75
CA PHE A 605 -4.54 16.33 -2.87
C PHE A 605 -4.37 17.84 -2.67
N SER A 606 -4.12 18.33 -1.46
CA SER A 606 -4.08 19.77 -1.15
C SER A 606 -3.03 20.55 -1.96
N ALA A 607 -1.78 20.08 -1.98
CA ALA A 607 -0.71 20.72 -2.76
C ALA A 607 -1.08 20.81 -4.25
N LEU A 608 -1.52 19.69 -4.83
CA LEU A 608 -1.86 19.62 -6.23
C LEU A 608 -3.08 20.50 -6.57
N GLY A 609 -4.13 20.44 -5.76
CA GLY A 609 -5.36 21.20 -5.98
C GLY A 609 -5.14 22.71 -5.86
N ILE A 610 -4.40 23.17 -4.85
CA ILE A 610 -4.09 24.60 -4.69
C ILE A 610 -3.21 25.10 -5.85
N THR A 611 -2.19 24.35 -6.26
CA THR A 611 -1.38 24.70 -7.45
C THR A 611 -2.22 24.70 -8.72
N THR A 612 -3.20 23.80 -8.85
CA THR A 612 -4.12 23.78 -9.99
C THR A 612 -5.01 25.02 -9.99
N LEU A 613 -5.49 25.48 -8.83
CA LEU A 613 -6.27 26.71 -8.72
C LEU A 613 -5.43 27.96 -9.06
N GLU A 614 -4.19 28.04 -8.59
CA GLU A 614 -3.26 29.13 -8.97
C GLU A 614 -3.02 29.13 -10.49
N ALA A 615 -2.78 27.96 -11.08
CA ALA A 615 -2.55 27.83 -12.51
C ALA A 615 -3.80 28.16 -13.34
N LEU A 616 -5.00 27.73 -12.91
CA LEU A 616 -6.28 28.04 -13.55
C LEU A 616 -6.55 29.54 -13.57
N LEU A 617 -6.31 30.23 -12.46
CA LEU A 617 -6.55 31.67 -12.33
C LEU A 617 -5.50 32.54 -13.02
N ALA A 618 -4.32 31.99 -13.31
CA ALA A 618 -3.30 32.63 -14.12
C ALA A 618 -3.63 32.60 -15.63
N GLN A 619 -4.52 31.71 -16.07
CA GLN A 619 -5.03 31.69 -17.44
C GLN A 619 -6.10 32.78 -17.59
N THR A 620 -5.68 34.01 -17.88
CA THR A 620 -6.61 35.12 -18.11
C THR A 620 -7.16 35.11 -19.54
N ASP A 621 -8.35 35.70 -19.72
CA ASP A 621 -8.93 35.93 -21.04
C ASP A 621 -8.08 36.91 -21.87
N ALA A 622 -8.35 37.04 -23.17
CA ALA A 622 -7.61 37.93 -24.07
C ALA A 622 -7.63 39.43 -23.65
N ASN A 623 -8.48 39.81 -22.69
CA ASN A 623 -8.63 41.17 -22.16
C ASN A 623 -8.06 41.33 -20.73
N ASN A 624 -7.47 40.28 -20.17
CA ASN A 624 -6.88 40.23 -18.83
C ASN A 624 -7.86 40.52 -17.67
N ASN A 625 -9.14 40.15 -17.82
CA ASN A 625 -10.13 40.35 -16.75
C ASN A 625 -9.99 39.27 -15.64
N PRO A 626 -10.00 39.63 -14.34
CA PRO A 626 -9.92 38.66 -13.25
C PRO A 626 -11.18 37.78 -13.13
N VAL A 627 -10.99 36.48 -12.90
CA VAL A 627 -12.11 35.54 -12.66
C VAL A 627 -12.55 35.58 -11.19
N HIS A 628 -13.82 35.90 -10.96
CA HIS A 628 -14.46 35.80 -9.64
C HIS A 628 -14.80 34.35 -9.28
N LEU A 629 -14.26 33.85 -8.18
CA LEU A 629 -14.53 32.52 -7.67
C LEU A 629 -15.85 32.43 -6.88
N ASP A 630 -16.49 31.26 -6.93
CA ASP A 630 -17.68 30.97 -6.13
C ASP A 630 -17.34 30.80 -4.64
N ASN A 631 -18.31 31.10 -3.77
CA ASN A 631 -18.16 31.00 -2.31
C ASN A 631 -17.71 29.62 -1.83
N GLU A 632 -18.12 28.54 -2.50
CA GLU A 632 -17.67 27.18 -2.17
C GLU A 632 -16.17 26.97 -2.40
N VAL A 633 -15.60 27.59 -3.43
CA VAL A 633 -14.16 27.58 -3.69
C VAL A 633 -13.44 28.38 -2.61
N LEU A 634 -13.96 29.56 -2.26
CA LEU A 634 -13.39 30.40 -1.21
C LEU A 634 -13.44 29.70 0.16
N HIS A 635 -14.52 28.99 0.50
CA HIS A 635 -14.62 28.18 1.72
C HIS A 635 -13.57 27.05 1.74
N ALA A 636 -13.31 26.39 0.61
CA ALA A 636 -12.27 25.38 0.51
C ALA A 636 -10.87 25.98 0.71
N LEU A 637 -10.60 27.19 0.16
CA LEU A 637 -9.33 27.90 0.35
C LEU A 637 -9.12 28.34 1.80
N LEU A 638 -10.18 28.80 2.51
CA LEU A 638 -10.10 29.20 3.92
C LEU A 638 -9.50 28.13 4.82
N VAL A 639 -9.82 26.87 4.56
CA VAL A 639 -9.32 25.73 5.32
C VAL A 639 -7.81 25.57 5.26
N TYR A 640 -7.20 25.94 4.14
CA TYR A 640 -5.75 25.89 3.94
C TYR A 640 -5.04 27.17 4.42
N SER A 641 -5.78 28.19 4.84
CA SER A 641 -5.22 29.43 5.42
C SER A 641 -4.76 29.29 6.88
N ASP A 642 -5.03 28.14 7.51
CA ASP A 642 -4.77 27.84 8.92
C ASP A 642 -3.65 26.79 9.07
N GLU A 643 -2.48 27.19 9.60
CA GLU A 643 -1.30 26.30 9.78
C GLU A 643 -1.53 25.20 10.81
N THR A 644 -2.56 25.33 11.64
CA THR A 644 -2.82 24.34 12.68
C THR A 644 -3.51 23.09 12.16
N GLN A 645 -3.87 23.08 10.87
CA GLN A 645 -4.51 21.95 10.25
C GLN A 645 -3.50 20.94 9.71
N THR A 646 -3.82 19.66 9.83
CA THR A 646 -2.92 18.57 9.42
C THR A 646 -2.87 18.37 7.90
N TRP A 647 -3.79 18.97 7.14
CA TRP A 647 -3.97 18.72 5.70
C TRP A 647 -3.25 19.67 4.74
N GLY A 648 -2.54 20.69 5.25
CA GLY A 648 -1.77 21.63 4.43
C GLY A 648 -0.36 21.88 5.00
N GLY A 649 0.61 22.12 4.11
CA GLY A 649 1.94 22.62 4.46
C GLY A 649 2.06 24.15 4.38
N ALA A 650 3.21 24.69 4.77
CA ALA A 650 3.48 26.14 4.75
C ALA A 650 3.29 26.75 3.35
N GLU A 651 3.71 26.03 2.30
CA GLU A 651 3.56 26.48 0.90
C GLU A 651 2.09 26.54 0.47
N THR A 652 1.28 25.53 0.81
CA THR A 652 -0.16 25.53 0.49
C THR A 652 -0.91 26.65 1.20
N LYS A 653 -0.51 27.00 2.42
CA LYS A 653 -1.08 28.15 3.12
C LYS A 653 -0.74 29.46 2.43
N ALA A 654 0.55 29.65 2.09
CA ALA A 654 0.99 30.86 1.41
C ALA A 654 0.21 31.06 0.10
N ALA A 655 0.02 29.98 -0.67
CA ALA A 655 -0.77 29.98 -1.90
C ALA A 655 -2.26 30.28 -1.64
N ALA A 656 -2.90 29.60 -0.69
CA ALA A 656 -4.31 29.83 -0.36
C ALA A 656 -4.58 31.28 0.10
N ASN A 657 -3.69 31.86 0.92
CA ASN A 657 -3.80 33.26 1.34
C ASN A 657 -3.64 34.23 0.16
N ARG A 658 -2.66 34.01 -0.72
CA ARG A 658 -2.50 34.83 -1.94
C ARG A 658 -3.76 34.80 -2.80
N LEU A 659 -4.32 33.61 -3.03
CA LEU A 659 -5.55 33.46 -3.81
C LEU A 659 -6.74 34.20 -3.18
N LEU A 660 -6.91 34.10 -1.85
CA LEU A 660 -7.96 34.83 -1.14
C LEU A 660 -7.77 36.35 -1.24
N GLU A 661 -6.55 36.86 -1.03
CA GLU A 661 -6.22 38.29 -1.14
C GLU A 661 -6.44 38.83 -2.55
N GLN A 662 -6.06 38.04 -3.57
CA GLN A 662 -6.33 38.37 -4.97
C GLN A 662 -7.84 38.53 -5.21
N GLN A 663 -8.66 37.60 -4.72
CA GLN A 663 -10.12 37.65 -4.90
C GLN A 663 -10.78 38.88 -4.24
N PHE A 664 -10.31 39.28 -3.06
CA PHE A 664 -10.82 40.49 -2.39
C PHE A 664 -10.35 41.79 -3.05
N SER A 665 -9.34 41.73 -3.92
CA SER A 665 -8.79 42.87 -4.64
C SER A 665 -9.44 43.09 -6.01
N ILE A 666 -10.33 42.20 -6.46
CA ILE A 666 -11.00 42.31 -7.76
C ILE A 666 -12.06 43.42 -7.71
N PRO A 667 -12.06 44.40 -8.65
CA PRO A 667 -13.10 45.43 -8.72
C PRO A 667 -14.51 44.83 -8.85
N GLY A 668 -15.43 45.21 -7.96
CA GLY A 668 -16.80 44.70 -7.93
C GLY A 668 -17.02 43.39 -7.15
N ALA A 669 -15.96 42.77 -6.62
CA ALA A 669 -16.08 41.67 -5.65
C ALA A 669 -16.54 42.18 -4.28
N PRO A 670 -17.18 41.32 -3.45
CA PRO A 670 -17.45 41.65 -2.06
C PRO A 670 -16.12 41.93 -1.32
N SER A 671 -16.14 42.96 -0.48
CA SER A 671 -14.97 43.27 0.36
C SER A 671 -14.68 42.13 1.34
N LYS A 672 -13.44 42.06 1.85
CA LYS A 672 -13.05 41.09 2.88
C LYS A 672 -13.99 41.12 4.11
N GLU A 673 -14.45 42.31 4.51
CA GLU A 673 -15.42 42.48 5.60
C GLU A 673 -16.81 41.91 5.24
N GLN A 674 -17.30 42.17 4.02
CA GLN A 674 -18.59 41.62 3.55
C GLN A 674 -18.52 40.09 3.43
N PHE A 675 -17.44 39.55 2.88
CA PHE A 675 -17.25 38.10 2.80
C PHE A 675 -17.22 37.45 4.20
N LEU A 676 -16.49 38.03 5.15
CA LEU A 676 -16.43 37.54 6.53
C LEU A 676 -17.82 37.55 7.18
N THR A 677 -18.54 38.66 7.08
CA THR A 677 -19.82 38.84 7.80
C THR A 677 -20.99 38.12 7.14
N GLU A 678 -21.20 38.33 5.83
CA GLU A 678 -22.36 37.83 5.11
C GLU A 678 -22.18 36.39 4.63
N THR A 679 -20.97 36.03 4.18
CA THR A 679 -20.71 34.71 3.60
C THR A 679 -20.27 33.71 4.68
N VAL A 680 -19.21 34.02 5.43
CA VAL A 680 -18.64 33.08 6.42
C VAL A 680 -19.51 32.97 7.68
N LEU A 681 -19.79 34.07 8.37
CA LEU A 681 -20.52 34.02 9.64
C LEU A 681 -22.02 33.76 9.46
N GLN A 682 -22.68 34.54 8.60
CA GLN A 682 -24.14 34.52 8.47
C GLN A 682 -24.64 33.37 7.59
N SER A 683 -24.10 33.21 6.38
CA SER A 683 -24.60 32.21 5.41
C SER A 683 -24.05 30.81 5.64
N TYR A 684 -22.84 30.69 6.20
CA TYR A 684 -22.15 29.41 6.34
C TYR A 684 -22.16 28.87 7.79
N LEU A 685 -21.53 29.55 8.74
CA LEU A 685 -21.36 29.03 10.11
C LEU A 685 -22.67 29.02 10.91
N ARG A 686 -23.48 30.08 10.85
CA ARG A 686 -24.71 30.18 11.65
C ARG A 686 -25.69 29.01 11.38
N PRO A 687 -26.00 28.61 10.14
CA PRO A 687 -26.82 27.43 9.87
C PRO A 687 -26.20 26.13 10.41
N LEU A 688 -24.88 25.94 10.24
CA LEU A 688 -24.17 24.73 10.66
C LEU A 688 -24.20 24.49 12.18
N PHE A 689 -24.16 25.56 12.98
CA PHE A 689 -24.17 25.49 14.45
C PHE A 689 -25.57 25.64 15.08
N SER A 690 -26.62 25.81 14.26
CA SER A 690 -27.98 26.11 14.74
C SER A 690 -28.56 25.04 15.68
N LYS A 691 -28.25 23.76 15.44
CA LYS A 691 -28.74 22.61 16.23
C LYS A 691 -27.86 22.26 17.44
N SER A 692 -26.63 22.77 17.51
CA SER A 692 -25.67 22.50 18.59
C SER A 692 -25.52 23.66 19.57
N LYS A 693 -26.49 24.57 19.59
CA LYS A 693 -26.41 25.84 20.32
C LYS A 693 -26.44 25.61 21.86
N PRO A 694 -25.54 26.25 22.64
CA PRO A 694 -25.57 26.17 24.10
C PRO A 694 -26.87 26.74 24.70
N SER A 695 -27.40 26.08 25.73
CA SER A 695 -28.61 26.50 26.45
C SER A 695 -28.41 27.76 27.30
N SER A 696 -27.16 28.15 27.56
CA SER A 696 -26.77 29.34 28.31
C SER A 696 -27.01 30.67 27.58
N ILE A 697 -27.35 30.63 26.29
CA ILE A 697 -27.53 31.83 25.44
C ILE A 697 -28.83 31.81 24.62
N THR A 698 -29.36 32.99 24.30
CA THR A 698 -30.51 33.20 23.40
C THR A 698 -30.09 33.06 21.93
N ALA A 699 -31.06 32.99 21.00
CA ALA A 699 -30.78 32.93 19.55
C ALA A 699 -30.00 34.15 19.02
N SER A 700 -29.97 35.25 19.77
CA SER A 700 -29.18 36.45 19.50
C SER A 700 -27.83 36.48 20.23
N GLY A 701 -27.41 35.36 20.83
CA GLY A 701 -26.11 35.24 21.52
C GLY A 701 -26.02 35.95 22.86
N ARG A 702 -27.12 36.50 23.40
CA ARG A 702 -27.16 37.09 24.76
C ARG A 702 -27.30 36.01 25.82
N LYS A 703 -26.96 36.29 27.07
CA LYS A 703 -27.24 35.39 28.20
C LYS A 703 -28.74 35.04 28.25
N ALA A 704 -29.06 33.74 28.38
CA ALA A 704 -30.44 33.29 28.58
C ALA A 704 -30.88 33.52 30.04
N GLU A 705 -32.03 34.15 30.25
CA GLU A 705 -32.59 34.38 31.61
C GLU A 705 -33.19 33.10 32.20
N TYR A 706 -33.74 32.23 31.35
CA TYR A 706 -34.23 30.90 31.68
C TYR A 706 -33.38 29.89 30.93
N ALA A 707 -32.20 29.57 31.45
CA ALA A 707 -31.51 28.35 31.01
C ALA A 707 -32.42 27.18 31.42
N ASP A 708 -32.82 26.33 30.47
CA ASP A 708 -33.67 25.16 30.74
C ASP A 708 -33.12 24.43 31.98
N SER A 709 -33.90 24.45 33.05
CA SER A 709 -33.42 24.24 34.42
C SER A 709 -33.08 22.78 34.73
N GLY A 710 -32.98 21.94 33.69
CA GLY A 710 -32.49 20.56 33.75
C GLY A 710 -31.00 20.40 33.40
N ALA A 711 -30.33 21.42 32.84
CA ALA A 711 -28.96 21.26 32.34
C ALA A 711 -27.86 21.93 33.18
N ALA A 712 -28.20 22.85 34.10
CA ALA A 712 -27.21 23.70 34.77
C ALA A 712 -26.79 23.25 36.18
N ALA A 713 -27.36 22.18 36.75
CA ALA A 713 -26.91 21.65 38.03
C ALA A 713 -27.30 20.17 38.23
N GLY A 714 -26.32 19.27 38.28
CA GLY A 714 -26.40 18.06 39.10
C GLY A 714 -27.11 16.79 38.62
N SER A 715 -27.74 16.73 37.43
CA SER A 715 -28.37 15.47 36.96
C SER A 715 -27.59 14.79 35.83
N ARG A 716 -26.60 13.96 36.19
CA ARG A 716 -26.04 12.91 35.31
C ARG A 716 -27.01 11.71 35.26
N GLY A 717 -28.21 11.94 34.74
CA GLY A 717 -29.24 10.90 34.57
C GLY A 717 -29.56 10.63 33.11
N GLY A 718 -28.95 9.59 32.54
CA GLY A 718 -29.60 8.71 31.55
C GLY A 718 -29.64 9.07 30.06
N SER A 719 -29.17 10.24 29.61
CA SER A 719 -29.10 10.56 28.18
C SER A 719 -27.69 11.05 27.81
N PHE A 720 -26.97 10.28 27.00
CA PHE A 720 -25.71 10.71 26.42
C PHE A 720 -25.96 11.92 25.51
N PRO A 721 -25.09 12.95 25.51
CA PRO A 721 -25.18 14.04 24.54
C PRO A 721 -25.22 13.47 23.12
N ASP A 722 -26.17 13.92 22.30
CA ASP A 722 -26.30 13.48 20.92
C ASP A 722 -25.04 13.89 20.13
N GLU A 723 -24.13 12.94 19.93
CA GLU A 723 -22.89 13.05 19.16
C GLU A 723 -23.11 12.55 17.72
N SER A 724 -24.18 13.00 17.07
CA SER A 724 -24.49 12.64 15.68
C SER A 724 -24.16 13.75 14.68
N ALA A 725 -23.97 13.34 13.42
CA ALA A 725 -23.86 14.27 12.28
C ALA A 725 -25.15 15.09 12.06
N LEU A 726 -26.30 14.66 12.60
CA LEU A 726 -27.58 15.34 12.48
C LEU A 726 -27.67 16.60 13.35
N THR A 727 -27.06 16.57 14.54
CA THR A 727 -27.02 17.69 15.49
C THR A 727 -25.73 18.50 15.43
N LYS A 728 -24.60 17.87 15.08
CA LYS A 728 -23.29 18.51 14.95
C LYS A 728 -22.66 18.34 13.55
N PRO A 729 -23.30 18.84 12.47
CA PRO A 729 -22.77 18.70 11.11
C PRO A 729 -21.41 19.41 10.93
N TRP A 730 -21.14 20.48 11.67
CA TRP A 730 -19.85 21.18 11.70
C TRP A 730 -18.68 20.34 12.26
N LYS A 731 -18.98 19.27 12.98
CA LYS A 731 -17.99 18.38 13.62
C LYS A 731 -17.74 17.13 12.79
N TYR A 732 -18.79 16.61 12.15
CA TYR A 732 -18.76 15.29 11.52
C TYR A 732 -18.92 15.30 10.00
N THR A 733 -19.56 16.33 9.44
CA THR A 733 -19.87 16.38 8.00
C THR A 733 -19.04 17.42 7.28
N ASP A 734 -18.85 18.60 7.88
CA ASP A 734 -18.12 19.71 7.28
C ASP A 734 -17.04 20.23 8.24
N LEU A 735 -15.81 19.72 8.07
CA LEU A 735 -14.68 20.04 8.93
C LEU A 735 -14.10 21.44 8.67
N ARG A 736 -14.61 22.16 7.65
CA ARG A 736 -14.16 23.52 7.30
C ARG A 736 -14.60 24.57 8.33
N ALA A 737 -15.59 24.24 9.17
CA ALA A 737 -16.18 25.15 10.15
C ALA A 737 -15.18 25.73 11.16
N ILE A 738 -14.31 24.91 11.76
CA ILE A 738 -13.35 25.34 12.78
C ILE A 738 -12.25 26.25 12.19
N PRO A 739 -11.60 25.91 11.05
CA PRO A 739 -10.71 26.83 10.34
C PRO A 739 -11.41 28.14 9.95
N ALA A 740 -12.66 28.08 9.51
CA ALA A 740 -13.41 29.26 9.08
C ALA A 740 -13.67 30.25 10.23
N ILE A 741 -14.08 29.78 11.42
CA ILE A 741 -14.24 30.67 12.57
C ILE A 741 -12.89 31.17 13.10
N ALA A 742 -11.83 30.34 13.06
CA ALA A 742 -10.48 30.77 13.43
C ALA A 742 -9.99 31.91 12.52
N TRP A 743 -10.19 31.77 11.21
CA TRP A 743 -9.92 32.81 10.22
C TRP A 743 -10.75 34.06 10.48
N ALA A 744 -12.07 33.93 10.69
CA ALA A 744 -12.94 35.07 10.94
C ALA A 744 -12.52 35.86 12.19
N VAL A 745 -12.16 35.19 13.29
CA VAL A 745 -11.65 35.86 14.50
C VAL A 745 -10.29 36.51 14.26
N ARG A 746 -9.41 35.89 13.46
CA ARG A 746 -8.09 36.45 13.13
C ARG A 746 -8.20 37.71 12.29
N GLU A 747 -9.06 37.71 11.27
CA GLU A 747 -9.21 38.82 10.31
C GLU A 747 -10.13 39.93 10.80
N ALA A 748 -11.09 39.65 11.70
CA ALA A 748 -11.97 40.67 12.24
C ALA A 748 -11.20 41.64 13.15
N ASP A 749 -11.45 42.93 12.96
CA ASP A 749 -10.97 44.00 13.83
C ASP A 749 -11.97 44.29 14.97
N THR A 750 -11.56 45.15 15.90
CA THR A 750 -12.39 45.52 17.06
C THR A 750 -13.74 46.15 16.67
N PRO A 751 -13.82 47.10 15.70
CA PRO A 751 -15.10 47.64 15.21
C PRO A 751 -16.05 46.57 14.65
N LEU A 752 -15.55 45.65 13.83
CA LEU A 752 -16.36 44.60 13.22
C LEU A 752 -16.92 43.66 14.29
N ILE A 753 -16.09 43.23 15.23
CA ILE A 753 -16.52 42.40 16.37
C ILE A 753 -17.59 43.15 17.19
N ALA A 754 -17.39 44.44 17.47
CA ALA A 754 -18.35 45.24 18.22
C ALA A 754 -19.74 45.29 17.56
N LYS A 755 -19.79 45.27 16.22
CA LYS A 755 -21.02 45.32 15.44
C LYS A 755 -21.67 43.94 15.23
N HIS A 756 -20.86 42.90 15.03
CA HIS A 756 -21.32 41.57 14.58
C HIS A 756 -21.10 40.43 15.58
N TRP A 757 -20.72 40.74 16.83
CA TRP A 757 -20.48 39.73 17.86
C TRP A 757 -21.57 38.64 18.02
N PRO A 758 -22.89 38.89 17.85
CA PRO A 758 -23.90 37.84 18.01
C PRO A 758 -23.70 36.62 17.12
N LEU A 759 -22.98 36.78 15.99
CA LEU A 759 -22.68 35.71 15.05
C LEU A 759 -21.50 34.83 15.51
N PHE A 760 -20.63 35.34 16.38
CA PHE A 760 -19.47 34.61 16.90
C PHE A 760 -19.81 33.79 18.14
N ILE A 761 -20.60 34.34 19.07
CA ILE A 761 -20.80 33.76 20.41
C ILE A 761 -21.29 32.31 20.38
N PRO A 762 -22.34 31.93 19.62
CA PRO A 762 -22.82 30.56 19.63
C PRO A 762 -21.76 29.56 19.17
N VAL A 763 -20.99 29.91 18.14
CA VAL A 763 -19.94 29.06 17.59
C VAL A 763 -18.81 28.89 18.60
N LEU A 764 -18.31 29.98 19.18
CA LEU A 764 -17.19 29.95 20.13
C LEU A 764 -17.52 29.18 21.41
N LEU A 765 -18.71 29.37 21.96
CA LEU A 765 -19.15 28.62 23.14
C LEU A 765 -19.35 27.13 22.83
N THR A 766 -19.93 26.80 21.68
CA THR A 766 -20.07 25.39 21.25
C THR A 766 -18.70 24.69 21.17
N LEU A 767 -17.68 25.38 20.65
CA LEU A 767 -16.33 24.82 20.57
C LEU A 767 -15.65 24.72 21.93
N ALA A 768 -15.83 25.71 22.82
CA ALA A 768 -15.26 25.70 24.16
C ALA A 768 -15.91 24.63 25.08
N ASP A 769 -17.18 24.29 24.83
CA ASP A 769 -17.93 23.29 25.59
C ASP A 769 -17.85 21.87 25.01
N ASP A 770 -17.26 21.67 23.82
CA ASP A 770 -17.26 20.36 23.15
C ASP A 770 -16.56 19.28 23.98
N ALA A 771 -17.06 18.05 23.95
CA ALA A 771 -16.55 16.94 24.76
C ALA A 771 -15.15 16.44 24.31
N THR A 772 -14.72 16.73 23.08
CA THR A 772 -13.45 16.23 22.54
C THR A 772 -12.30 17.19 22.80
N THR A 773 -11.20 16.66 23.35
CA THR A 773 -10.00 17.42 23.72
C THR A 773 -9.45 18.29 22.58
N PRO A 774 -9.26 17.80 21.33
CA PRO A 774 -8.69 18.62 20.25
C PRO A 774 -9.57 19.81 19.86
N ILE A 775 -10.90 19.62 19.79
CA ILE A 775 -11.84 20.67 19.42
C ILE A 775 -11.93 21.70 20.54
N ARG A 776 -12.08 21.24 21.79
CA ARG A 776 -12.12 22.12 22.96
C ARG A 776 -10.88 22.98 23.06
N ARG A 777 -9.70 22.37 22.98
CA ARG A 777 -8.40 23.08 22.95
C ARG A 777 -8.41 24.18 21.89
N ARG A 778 -8.84 23.85 20.66
CA ARG A 778 -8.88 24.82 19.56
C ARG A 778 -9.90 25.93 19.81
N GLY A 779 -11.08 25.59 20.32
CA GLY A 779 -12.13 26.52 20.73
C GLY A 779 -11.64 27.53 21.77
N LEU A 780 -10.93 27.07 22.80
CA LEU A 780 -10.35 27.92 23.85
C LEU A 780 -9.31 28.92 23.30
N LEU A 781 -8.44 28.47 22.38
CA LEU A 781 -7.46 29.35 21.73
C LEU A 781 -8.13 30.44 20.88
N ILE A 782 -9.14 30.06 20.09
CA ILE A 782 -9.90 31.00 19.26
C ILE A 782 -10.68 31.98 20.16
N LEU A 783 -11.28 31.47 21.24
CA LEU A 783 -11.99 32.29 22.22
C LEU A 783 -11.07 33.30 22.89
N ALA A 784 -9.86 32.92 23.31
CA ALA A 784 -8.89 33.84 23.89
C ALA A 784 -8.51 34.96 22.90
N ALA A 785 -8.28 34.63 21.62
CA ALA A 785 -8.01 35.60 20.57
C ALA A 785 -9.20 36.54 20.29
N PHE A 786 -10.42 36.01 20.33
CA PHE A 786 -11.65 36.78 20.19
C PHE A 786 -11.83 37.74 21.37
N LEU A 787 -11.67 37.24 22.60
CA LEU A 787 -11.79 38.03 23.82
C LEU A 787 -10.85 39.22 23.78
N ALA A 788 -9.58 39.05 23.37
CA ALA A 788 -8.60 40.13 23.25
C ALA A 788 -9.11 41.33 22.43
N LYS A 789 -9.91 41.08 21.37
CA LYS A 789 -10.49 42.09 20.49
C LYS A 789 -11.91 42.52 20.90
N PHE A 790 -12.53 41.83 21.86
CA PHE A 790 -13.93 42.07 22.24
C PHE A 790 -14.10 43.33 23.08
N PRO A 791 -15.10 44.21 22.81
CA PRO A 791 -15.27 45.44 23.58
C PRO A 791 -15.69 45.21 25.05
N ASP A 792 -14.96 45.82 25.97
CA ASP A 792 -15.15 45.62 27.42
C ASP A 792 -16.55 46.06 27.89
N LYS A 793 -17.05 47.21 27.40
CA LYS A 793 -18.39 47.72 27.76
C LYS A 793 -19.50 46.74 27.34
N THR A 794 -19.37 46.14 26.17
CA THR A 794 -20.35 45.16 25.64
C THR A 794 -20.32 43.86 26.44
N LEU A 795 -19.13 43.41 26.84
CA LEU A 795 -18.93 42.17 27.60
C LEU A 795 -19.71 42.16 28.93
N HIS A 796 -19.65 43.28 29.66
CA HIS A 796 -20.32 43.42 30.95
C HIS A 796 -21.78 43.82 30.81
N GLY A 797 -22.09 44.75 29.89
CA GLY A 797 -23.46 45.22 29.67
C GLY A 797 -24.43 44.13 29.16
N THR A 798 -23.92 43.02 28.65
CA THR A 798 -24.72 41.89 28.12
C THR A 798 -24.73 40.66 29.02
N GLY A 799 -23.94 40.64 30.10
CA GLY A 799 -23.77 39.47 30.97
C GLY A 799 -22.93 38.35 30.36
N LEU A 800 -22.30 38.56 29.20
CA LEU A 800 -21.49 37.57 28.50
C LEU A 800 -20.22 37.17 29.25
N ALA A 801 -19.67 38.07 30.07
CA ALA A 801 -18.50 37.76 30.91
C ALA A 801 -18.73 36.48 31.72
N ARG A 802 -19.91 36.34 32.33
CA ARG A 802 -20.26 35.18 33.13
C ARG A 802 -20.49 33.93 32.29
N VAL A 803 -21.07 34.08 31.10
CA VAL A 803 -21.29 32.97 30.16
C VAL A 803 -19.96 32.36 29.73
N PHE A 804 -18.96 33.19 29.40
CA PHE A 804 -17.62 32.69 29.06
C PHE A 804 -16.91 32.06 30.26
N GLU A 805 -17.05 32.64 31.45
CA GLU A 805 -16.52 32.04 32.68
C GLU A 805 -17.11 30.64 32.89
N ASP A 806 -18.44 30.51 32.88
CA ASP A 806 -19.13 29.25 33.16
C ASP A 806 -18.85 28.18 32.09
N ALA A 807 -18.55 28.56 30.85
CA ALA A 807 -18.13 27.66 29.78
C ALA A 807 -16.67 27.18 29.94
N VAL A 808 -15.74 28.10 30.23
CA VAL A 808 -14.30 27.79 30.24
C VAL A 808 -13.84 27.18 31.56
N PHE A 809 -14.32 27.71 32.69
CA PHE A 809 -13.81 27.37 34.03
C PHE A 809 -13.87 25.87 34.37
N PRO A 810 -14.92 25.11 34.00
CA PRO A 810 -14.96 23.65 34.24
C PRO A 810 -13.80 22.88 33.60
N THR A 811 -13.16 23.43 32.56
CA THR A 811 -12.00 22.81 31.90
C THR A 811 -10.80 22.69 32.83
N LEU A 812 -10.69 23.54 33.87
CA LEU A 812 -9.60 23.45 34.85
C LEU A 812 -9.65 22.17 35.71
N ALA A 813 -10.80 21.49 35.75
CA ALA A 813 -10.96 20.23 36.48
C ALA A 813 -10.61 18.97 35.64
N PHE A 814 -10.17 19.13 34.39
CA PHE A 814 -9.78 18.02 33.50
C PHE A 814 -8.37 17.53 33.87
N LEU A 815 -8.28 16.75 34.94
CA LEU A 815 -7.03 16.28 35.56
C LEU A 815 -6.85 14.75 35.42
N PRO A 816 -5.61 14.21 35.58
CA PRO A 816 -5.23 12.79 35.48
C PRO A 816 -6.15 11.73 36.10
N SER A 817 -6.92 12.06 37.14
CA SER A 817 -7.88 11.14 37.75
C SER A 817 -9.03 10.72 36.82
N LEU A 818 -9.34 11.55 35.80
CA LEU A 818 -10.41 11.32 34.82
C LEU A 818 -9.98 11.59 33.37
N THR A 819 -8.86 12.29 33.15
CA THR A 819 -8.39 12.72 31.83
C THR A 819 -6.89 12.47 31.73
N PRO A 820 -6.36 11.79 30.69
CA PRO A 820 -4.93 11.51 30.59
C PRO A 820 -4.04 12.76 30.74
N GLN A 821 -2.85 12.61 31.35
CA GLN A 821 -1.94 13.74 31.64
C GLN A 821 -1.66 14.62 30.41
N GLU A 822 -1.41 14.03 29.24
CA GLU A 822 -1.17 14.79 28.01
C GLU A 822 -2.39 15.59 27.54
N GLU A 823 -3.60 15.05 27.71
CA GLU A 823 -4.85 15.74 27.37
C GLU A 823 -5.13 16.89 28.35
N SER A 824 -4.88 16.67 29.65
CA SER A 824 -4.96 17.70 30.68
C SER A 824 -4.05 18.88 30.37
N VAL A 825 -2.77 18.64 30.06
CA VAL A 825 -1.80 19.70 29.69
C VAL A 825 -2.30 20.48 28.46
N GLN A 826 -2.85 19.79 27.47
CA GLN A 826 -3.37 20.41 26.24
C GLN A 826 -4.57 21.34 26.48
N LEU A 827 -5.36 21.10 27.54
CA LEU A 827 -6.56 21.88 27.87
C LEU A 827 -6.31 22.99 28.89
N LEU A 828 -5.46 22.75 29.89
CA LEU A 828 -5.21 23.70 30.97
C LEU A 828 -4.61 25.01 30.44
N VAL A 829 -3.57 24.95 29.60
CA VAL A 829 -2.88 26.14 29.12
C VAL A 829 -3.82 27.10 28.36
N PRO A 830 -4.60 26.65 27.36
CA PRO A 830 -5.57 27.52 26.70
C PRO A 830 -6.72 27.98 27.60
N ALA A 831 -7.16 27.16 28.56
CA ALA A 831 -8.22 27.52 29.50
C ALA A 831 -7.78 28.67 30.42
N TYR A 832 -6.59 28.57 31.02
CA TYR A 832 -6.01 29.66 31.82
C TYR A 832 -5.80 30.92 30.98
N ALA A 833 -5.31 30.81 29.75
CA ALA A 833 -5.14 31.96 28.84
C ALA A 833 -6.48 32.67 28.53
N ALA A 834 -7.55 31.92 28.26
CA ALA A 834 -8.88 32.48 28.01
C ALA A 834 -9.46 33.15 29.26
N LEU A 835 -9.31 32.53 30.45
CA LEU A 835 -9.77 33.10 31.71
C LEU A 835 -8.96 34.34 32.12
N LEU A 836 -7.64 34.36 31.89
CA LEU A 836 -6.81 35.55 32.10
C LEU A 836 -7.20 36.68 31.14
N ALA A 837 -7.45 36.38 29.87
CA ALA A 837 -7.97 37.36 28.91
C ALA A 837 -9.33 37.94 29.33
N LEU A 838 -10.19 37.10 29.91
CA LEU A 838 -11.46 37.52 30.48
C LEU A 838 -11.28 38.38 31.75
N ALA A 839 -10.41 37.99 32.66
CA ALA A 839 -10.10 38.70 33.90
C ALA A 839 -9.53 40.09 33.63
N ARG A 840 -8.63 40.23 32.65
CA ARG A 840 -8.07 41.52 32.22
C ARG A 840 -9.13 42.53 31.75
N LYS A 841 -10.27 42.03 31.30
CA LYS A 841 -11.39 42.84 30.79
C LYS A 841 -12.41 43.21 31.84
N GLN A 842 -12.33 42.64 33.05
CA GLN A 842 -13.24 43.00 34.14
C GLN A 842 -12.91 44.40 34.66
N PRO A 843 -13.90 45.30 34.83
CA PRO A 843 -13.65 46.63 35.36
C PRO A 843 -13.07 46.50 36.77
N ALA A 844 -12.12 47.35 37.14
CA ALA A 844 -11.82 47.57 38.55
C ALA A 844 -13.01 48.33 39.16
N ALA A 845 -13.87 47.65 39.89
CA ALA A 845 -14.91 48.28 40.69
C ALA A 845 -14.29 49.20 41.73
N VAL A 846 -15.09 50.19 42.06
CA VAL A 846 -14.79 51.25 43.01
C VAL A 846 -15.52 50.87 44.28
N GLY A 847 -14.77 50.69 45.37
CA GLY A 847 -15.34 50.49 46.70
C GLY A 847 -16.11 51.73 47.16
N LYS A 848 -16.92 51.58 48.21
CA LYS A 848 -17.70 52.69 48.80
C LYS A 848 -16.84 53.88 49.27
N ASP A 849 -15.53 53.70 49.41
CA ASP A 849 -14.57 54.68 49.92
C ASP A 849 -13.79 55.40 48.80
N GLY A 850 -14.15 55.20 47.52
CA GLY A 850 -13.40 55.74 46.37
C GLY A 850 -12.07 55.01 46.10
N ILE A 851 -11.70 54.05 46.94
CA ILE A 851 -10.59 53.11 46.74
C ILE A 851 -11.06 52.01 45.76
N PRO A 852 -10.28 51.60 44.75
CA PRO A 852 -10.64 50.50 43.85
C PRO A 852 -10.95 49.22 44.66
N GLY A 853 -12.21 48.79 44.67
CA GLY A 853 -12.72 47.60 45.34
C GLY A 853 -13.16 46.54 44.33
N ALA A 854 -12.35 45.49 44.17
CA ALA A 854 -12.50 44.18 43.49
C ALA A 854 -13.76 43.82 42.66
N PRO A 855 -13.56 43.71 41.32
CA PRO A 855 -14.11 42.66 40.46
C PRO A 855 -13.02 41.86 39.75
N LYS A 856 -11.79 42.40 39.60
CA LYS A 856 -10.62 41.64 39.11
C LYS A 856 -10.32 40.41 39.99
N ASN A 857 -10.55 40.52 41.30
CA ASN A 857 -10.11 39.50 42.23
C ASN A 857 -10.97 38.25 42.24
N ASN A 858 -12.28 38.29 41.96
CA ASN A 858 -13.12 37.11 42.21
C ASN A 858 -12.82 35.97 41.24
N LEU A 859 -12.62 36.28 39.94
CA LEU A 859 -12.24 35.27 38.96
C LEU A 859 -10.81 34.78 39.20
N LEU A 860 -9.85 35.69 39.40
CA LEU A 860 -8.44 35.32 39.65
C LEU A 860 -8.27 34.52 40.95
N ASP A 861 -8.99 34.90 42.01
CA ASP A 861 -9.07 34.17 43.30
C ASP A 861 -9.64 32.76 43.11
N ARG A 862 -10.69 32.63 42.30
CA ARG A 862 -11.27 31.33 41.97
C ARG A 862 -10.30 30.48 41.13
N MET A 863 -9.65 31.07 40.13
CA MET A 863 -8.61 30.40 39.33
C MET A 863 -7.46 29.90 40.19
N LEU A 864 -7.03 30.70 41.17
CA LEU A 864 -5.95 30.32 42.08
C LEU A 864 -6.39 29.23 43.06
N ARG A 865 -7.56 29.37 43.71
CA ARG A 865 -8.03 28.37 44.68
C ARG A 865 -8.51 27.08 44.02
N GLU A 866 -9.51 27.18 43.15
CA GLU A 866 -10.20 26.02 42.57
C GLU A 866 -9.46 25.45 41.36
N GLY A 867 -8.67 26.27 40.65
CA GLY A 867 -7.84 25.81 39.53
C GLY A 867 -6.45 25.34 39.99
N VAL A 868 -5.63 26.28 40.44
CA VAL A 868 -4.21 26.03 40.74
C VAL A 868 -4.02 25.19 42.01
N LEU A 869 -4.47 25.67 43.16
CA LEU A 869 -4.18 25.04 44.45
C LEU A 869 -4.87 23.67 44.55
N MET A 870 -6.18 23.60 44.26
CA MET A 870 -6.89 22.32 44.21
C MET A 870 -6.30 21.40 43.14
N GLY A 871 -5.97 21.92 41.96
CA GLY A 871 -5.31 21.15 40.90
C GLY A 871 -3.99 20.53 41.36
N TYR A 872 -3.14 21.30 42.04
CA TYR A 872 -1.88 20.83 42.59
C TYR A 872 -2.09 19.72 43.62
N PHE A 873 -3.01 19.88 44.57
CA PHE A 873 -3.28 18.84 45.58
C PHE A 873 -3.73 17.51 44.95
N HIS A 874 -4.45 17.55 43.83
CA HIS A 874 -4.86 16.35 43.10
C HIS A 874 -3.79 15.77 42.17
N THR A 875 -2.77 16.55 41.81
CA THR A 875 -1.82 16.20 40.73
C THR A 875 -0.35 16.42 41.09
N LYS A 876 -0.03 16.51 42.38
CA LYS A 876 1.35 16.72 42.89
C LYS A 876 2.38 15.75 42.31
N ASP A 877 1.98 14.52 42.00
CA ASP A 877 2.85 13.48 41.46
C ASP A 877 3.01 13.57 39.92
N HIS A 878 2.31 14.50 39.26
CA HIS A 878 2.35 14.72 37.81
C HIS A 878 3.16 15.97 37.44
N VAL A 879 4.48 15.78 37.32
CA VAL A 879 5.49 16.83 37.06
C VAL A 879 5.08 17.84 35.97
N ARG A 880 4.57 17.39 34.82
CA ARG A 880 4.15 18.28 33.72
C ARG A 880 2.91 19.14 34.04
N ILE A 881 2.00 18.63 34.87
CA ILE A 881 0.83 19.41 35.32
C ILE A 881 1.30 20.45 36.33
N VAL A 882 2.13 20.04 37.29
CA VAL A 882 2.73 20.95 38.28
C VAL A 882 3.49 22.08 37.60
N GLU A 883 4.27 21.80 36.54
CA GLU A 883 4.93 22.83 35.72
C GLU A 883 3.93 23.87 35.18
N VAL A 884 2.82 23.42 34.57
CA VAL A 884 1.77 24.31 34.07
C VAL A 884 1.17 25.12 35.21
N LEU A 885 0.78 24.48 36.32
CA LEU A 885 0.16 25.17 37.46
C LEU A 885 1.09 26.23 38.06
N CYS A 886 2.39 25.97 38.18
CA CYS A 886 3.37 26.97 38.62
C CYS A 886 3.48 28.13 37.63
N ARG A 887 3.57 27.84 36.32
CA ARG A 887 3.62 28.90 35.30
C ARG A 887 2.38 29.79 35.33
N GLU A 888 1.19 29.19 35.42
CA GLU A 888 -0.06 29.93 35.49
C GLU A 888 -0.23 30.66 36.84
N THR A 889 0.35 30.12 37.93
CA THR A 889 0.42 30.82 39.22
C THR A 889 1.10 32.17 39.05
N ALA A 890 2.29 32.23 38.43
CA ALA A 890 3.01 33.48 38.20
C ALA A 890 2.12 34.51 37.46
N ALA A 891 1.51 34.08 36.35
CA ALA A 891 0.65 34.94 35.53
C ALA A 891 -0.60 35.44 36.28
N ILE A 892 -1.21 34.60 37.13
CA ILE A 892 -2.35 34.99 37.96
C ILE A 892 -1.93 36.01 39.03
N LEU A 893 -0.78 35.79 39.69
CA LEU A 893 -0.28 36.69 40.74
C LEU A 893 0.03 38.09 40.19
N ASP A 894 0.65 38.18 39.01
CA ASP A 894 0.94 39.45 38.35
C ASP A 894 -0.34 40.25 38.01
N GLU A 895 -1.43 39.56 37.67
CA GLU A 895 -2.73 40.21 37.44
C GLU A 895 -3.47 40.57 38.74
N MET A 896 -3.26 39.80 39.81
CA MET A 896 -3.86 40.04 41.14
C MET A 896 -3.18 41.17 41.91
N GLY A 897 -1.87 41.36 41.73
CA GLY A 897 -1.08 42.30 42.52
C GLY A 897 -1.11 41.99 44.02
N VAL A 898 -1.14 43.03 44.85
CA VAL A 898 -1.12 42.92 46.33
C VAL A 898 -2.26 42.08 46.93
N HIS A 899 -3.34 41.86 46.18
CA HIS A 899 -4.45 41.01 46.62
C HIS A 899 -4.08 39.53 46.69
N ALA A 900 -2.96 39.11 46.10
CA ALA A 900 -2.40 37.77 46.23
C ALA A 900 -1.98 37.42 47.66
N VAL A 901 -1.72 38.42 48.52
CA VAL A 901 -1.27 38.26 49.91
C VAL A 901 -2.10 37.26 50.71
N LYS A 902 -3.43 37.24 50.54
CA LYS A 902 -4.34 36.33 51.27
C LYS A 902 -4.08 34.84 50.97
N HIS A 903 -3.36 34.54 49.89
CA HIS A 903 -3.03 33.18 49.45
C HIS A 903 -1.61 32.75 49.84
N LEU A 904 -0.80 33.61 50.47
CA LEU A 904 0.57 33.28 50.89
C LEU A 904 0.64 31.97 51.69
N LYS A 905 -0.34 31.75 52.56
CA LYS A 905 -0.46 30.56 53.40
C LYS A 905 -0.56 29.24 52.65
N ASP A 906 -0.99 29.29 51.39
CA ASP A 906 -1.17 28.11 50.53
C ASP A 906 -0.09 28.09 49.43
N LEU A 907 0.31 29.26 48.92
CA LEU A 907 1.31 29.43 47.86
C LEU A 907 2.73 29.08 48.30
N ILE A 908 3.17 29.60 49.45
CA ILE A 908 4.54 29.40 49.91
C ILE A 908 4.79 27.92 50.24
N PRO A 909 3.91 27.20 50.97
CA PRO A 909 4.09 25.77 51.18
C PRO A 909 4.07 24.96 49.88
N MET A 910 3.21 25.31 48.92
CA MET A 910 3.18 24.65 47.61
C MET A 910 4.52 24.81 46.88
N LEU A 911 5.02 26.04 46.74
CA LEU A 911 6.25 26.32 46.02
C LEU A 911 7.48 25.75 46.75
N SER A 912 7.52 25.85 48.08
CA SER A 912 8.58 25.26 48.89
C SER A 912 8.63 23.75 48.72
N ALA A 913 7.49 23.05 48.79
CA ALA A 913 7.44 21.60 48.57
C ALA A 913 7.99 21.17 47.19
N ILE A 914 7.75 21.96 46.15
CA ILE A 914 8.26 21.68 44.79
C ILE A 914 9.76 21.96 44.70
N MET A 915 10.21 23.08 45.25
CA MET A 915 11.61 23.53 45.13
C MET A 915 12.57 22.75 46.04
N THR A 916 12.08 22.20 47.15
CA THR A 916 12.87 21.46 48.13
C THR A 916 12.89 19.95 47.89
N ASP A 917 12.20 19.44 46.86
CA ASP A 917 12.24 18.02 46.52
C ASP A 917 13.65 17.62 46.02
N PRO A 918 14.31 16.61 46.62
CA PRO A 918 15.63 16.16 46.20
C PRO A 918 15.69 15.63 44.76
N PHE A 919 14.56 15.22 44.19
CA PHE A 919 14.48 14.74 42.80
C PHE A 919 14.05 15.82 41.80
N ALA A 920 13.71 17.02 42.27
CA ALA A 920 13.28 18.12 41.41
C ALA A 920 14.28 18.50 40.28
N PRO A 921 15.63 18.40 40.46
CA PRO A 921 16.59 18.68 39.38
C PRO A 921 16.44 17.81 38.13
N VAL A 922 15.76 16.65 38.21
CA VAL A 922 15.43 15.82 37.05
C VAL A 922 14.40 16.50 36.13
N ALA A 923 13.66 17.49 36.63
CA ALA A 923 12.64 18.25 35.91
C ALA A 923 12.92 19.76 35.94
N PRO A 924 13.98 20.24 35.24
CA PRO A 924 14.42 21.64 35.32
C PRO A 924 13.35 22.65 34.86
N ALA A 925 12.46 22.28 33.94
CA ALA A 925 11.36 23.15 33.49
C ALA A 925 10.29 23.41 34.59
N THR A 926 10.00 22.40 35.40
CA THR A 926 9.08 22.50 36.54
C THR A 926 9.68 23.38 37.63
N LEU A 927 10.96 23.16 37.97
CA LEU A 927 11.70 24.01 38.90
C LEU A 927 11.76 25.46 38.43
N LEU A 928 12.08 25.69 37.16
CA LEU A 928 12.11 27.03 36.57
C LEU A 928 10.75 27.74 36.69
N SER A 929 9.65 27.03 36.44
CA SER A 929 8.29 27.56 36.59
C SER A 929 7.96 27.88 38.05
N ALA A 930 8.39 27.04 38.99
CA ALA A 930 8.21 27.27 40.43
C ALA A 930 9.02 28.47 40.94
N VAL A 931 10.27 28.62 40.49
CA VAL A 931 11.13 29.79 40.80
C VAL A 931 10.49 31.07 40.26
N LYS A 932 9.96 31.07 39.03
CA LYS A 932 9.24 32.22 38.47
C LYS A 932 7.96 32.55 39.23
N ALA A 933 7.22 31.54 39.68
CA ALA A 933 6.07 31.75 40.55
C ALA A 933 6.48 32.36 41.89
N LEU A 934 7.60 31.91 42.47
CA LEU A 934 8.16 32.50 43.68
C LEU A 934 8.61 33.95 43.48
N GLN A 935 9.24 34.28 42.35
CA GLN A 935 9.57 35.65 41.98
C GLN A 935 8.30 36.52 41.87
N ALA A 936 7.22 36.01 41.29
CA ALA A 936 5.93 36.71 41.24
C ALA A 936 5.33 36.89 42.65
N VAL A 937 5.50 35.91 43.55
CA VAL A 937 5.13 36.09 44.97
C VAL A 937 5.95 37.21 45.61
N LEU A 938 7.26 37.24 45.40
CA LEU A 938 8.13 38.30 45.91
C LEU A 938 7.73 39.67 45.36
N ALA A 939 7.43 39.77 44.06
CA ALA A 939 7.04 41.02 43.42
C ALA A 939 5.68 41.55 43.90
N ASN A 940 4.71 40.67 44.12
CA ASN A 940 3.32 41.08 44.38
C ASN A 940 2.93 41.04 45.88
N CYS A 941 3.62 40.23 46.69
CA CYS A 941 3.30 40.02 48.11
C CYS A 941 4.37 40.57 49.07
N TRP A 942 5.35 41.32 48.57
CA TRP A 942 6.47 41.88 49.37
C TRP A 942 6.08 42.53 50.70
N PRO A 943 4.95 43.25 50.87
CA PRO A 943 4.66 43.93 52.15
C PRO A 943 4.40 42.98 53.32
N ARG A 944 4.20 41.68 53.06
CA ARG A 944 3.86 40.68 54.09
C ARG A 944 4.90 39.57 54.22
N ILE A 945 6.05 39.71 53.56
CA ILE A 945 7.13 38.73 53.58
C ILE A 945 8.14 39.04 54.72
N PRO A 946 8.66 40.27 54.89
CA PRO A 946 9.62 40.60 55.94
C PRO A 946 9.11 40.30 57.34
N GLY A 947 9.93 39.67 58.19
CA GLY A 947 9.61 39.34 59.58
C GLY A 947 8.47 38.33 59.75
N SER A 948 8.05 37.68 58.68
CA SER A 948 7.01 36.64 58.69
C SER A 948 7.61 35.23 58.58
N PRO A 949 6.88 34.17 58.96
CA PRO A 949 7.31 32.79 58.73
C PRO A 949 7.60 32.48 57.24
N TRP A 950 7.02 33.26 56.33
CA TRP A 950 7.24 33.09 54.88
C TRP A 950 8.66 33.48 54.47
N GLN A 951 9.31 34.42 55.17
CA GLN A 951 10.69 34.80 54.89
C GLN A 951 11.63 33.59 55.03
N ASP A 952 11.56 32.92 56.17
CA ASP A 952 12.43 31.77 56.47
C ASP A 952 12.15 30.59 55.52
N GLU A 953 10.88 30.34 55.22
CA GLU A 953 10.47 29.29 54.30
C GLU A 953 10.98 29.55 52.86
N ILE A 954 10.97 30.80 52.40
CA ILE A 954 11.52 31.18 51.09
C ILE A 954 13.04 31.01 51.06
N ILE A 955 13.74 31.42 52.13
CA ILE A 955 15.19 31.22 52.24
C ILE A 955 15.52 29.72 52.18
N ASN A 956 14.78 28.91 52.94
CA ASN A 956 14.95 27.45 52.94
C ASN A 956 14.72 26.84 51.54
N ALA A 957 13.65 27.25 50.85
CA ALA A 957 13.35 26.79 49.50
C ALA A 957 14.46 27.13 48.48
N LEU A 958 15.00 28.35 48.52
CA LEU A 958 16.10 28.77 47.65
C LEU A 958 17.39 28.01 47.93
N VAL A 959 17.74 27.83 49.21
CA VAL A 959 18.94 27.13 49.67
C VAL A 959 18.91 25.67 49.22
N LEU A 960 17.85 24.94 49.56
CA LEU A 960 17.77 23.51 49.25
C LEU A 960 17.69 23.25 47.74
N CYS A 961 16.93 24.08 47.00
CA CYS A 961 16.87 23.97 45.54
C CYS A 961 18.27 24.14 44.90
N TRP A 962 19.05 25.13 45.36
CA TRP A 962 20.41 25.36 44.86
C TRP A 962 21.36 24.21 45.20
N LEU A 963 21.28 23.66 46.41
CA LEU A 963 22.13 22.54 46.82
C LEU A 963 21.80 21.27 46.03
N HIS A 964 20.51 20.94 45.86
CA HIS A 964 20.09 19.79 45.05
C HIS A 964 20.51 19.95 43.59
N LEU A 965 20.46 21.17 43.04
CA LEU A 965 20.93 21.46 41.69
C LEU A 965 22.44 21.25 41.55
N ALA A 966 23.22 21.72 42.54
CA ALA A 966 24.67 21.55 42.56
C ALA A 966 25.12 20.10 42.77
N GLU A 967 24.27 19.24 43.35
CA GLU A 967 24.52 17.81 43.55
C GLU A 967 24.09 16.96 42.35
N HIS A 968 23.25 17.50 41.46
CA HIS A 968 22.79 16.83 40.27
C HIS A 968 23.85 16.89 39.15
N ASP A 969 24.24 15.73 38.61
CA ASP A 969 25.20 15.66 37.51
C ASP A 969 24.53 16.03 36.18
N HIS A 970 24.82 17.22 35.65
CA HIS A 970 24.25 17.74 34.40
C HIS A 970 25.32 18.38 33.50
N PRO A 971 25.16 18.33 32.16
CA PRO A 971 26.14 18.90 31.24
C PRO A 971 26.24 20.42 31.38
N ALA A 972 27.45 20.96 31.54
CA ALA A 972 27.67 22.41 31.66
C ALA A 972 27.19 23.24 30.45
N THR A 973 26.89 22.59 29.32
CA THR A 973 26.34 23.22 28.10
C THR A 973 24.82 23.21 28.04
N ASP A 974 24.13 22.65 29.03
CA ASP A 974 22.67 22.57 29.03
C ASP A 974 22.05 23.92 29.43
N LYS A 975 21.43 24.56 28.44
CA LYS A 975 20.80 25.88 28.58
C LYS A 975 19.70 25.91 29.65
N ALA A 976 19.02 24.79 29.91
CA ALA A 976 17.93 24.75 30.88
C ALA A 976 18.43 24.91 32.33
N TYR A 977 19.54 24.25 32.66
CA TYR A 977 20.17 24.32 33.99
C TYR A 977 20.84 25.68 34.22
N THR A 978 21.56 26.20 33.21
CA THR A 978 22.13 27.56 33.29
C THR A 978 21.05 28.63 33.47
N GLN A 979 19.91 28.49 32.79
CA GLN A 979 18.77 29.41 32.98
C GLN A 979 18.19 29.31 34.39
N LEU A 980 18.05 28.10 34.93
CA LEU A 980 17.53 27.88 36.28
C LEU A 980 18.43 28.51 37.35
N GLU A 981 19.76 28.35 37.25
CA GLU A 981 20.72 29.01 38.14
C GLU A 981 20.58 30.54 38.10
N GLN A 982 20.46 31.13 36.92
CA GLN A 982 20.27 32.57 36.75
C GLN A 982 18.98 33.08 37.39
N GLU A 983 17.89 32.30 37.29
CA GLU A 983 16.59 32.67 37.83
C GLU A 983 16.53 32.49 39.36
N LEU A 984 17.26 31.51 39.91
CA LEU A 984 17.47 31.38 41.36
C LEU A 984 18.27 32.56 41.92
N LEU A 985 19.32 32.99 41.23
CA LEU A 985 20.06 34.21 41.57
C LEU A 985 19.17 35.45 41.52
N THR A 986 18.26 35.51 40.54
CA THR A 986 17.30 36.61 40.41
C THR A 986 16.29 36.61 41.54
N ALA A 987 15.79 35.44 41.96
CA ALA A 987 14.90 35.30 43.12
C ALA A 987 15.60 35.68 44.43
N SER A 988 16.85 35.25 44.61
CA SER A 988 17.69 35.62 45.76
C SER A 988 17.90 37.13 45.86
N LYS A 989 18.21 37.81 44.73
CA LYS A 989 18.30 39.28 44.66
C LYS A 989 16.95 39.96 44.92
N ALA A 990 15.85 39.43 44.38
CA ALA A 990 14.52 39.96 44.62
C ALA A 990 14.15 39.89 46.11
N LEU A 991 14.46 38.78 46.78
CA LEU A 991 14.26 38.64 48.23
C LEU A 991 15.10 39.66 49.01
N ALA A 992 16.37 39.85 48.64
CA ALA A 992 17.24 40.86 49.26
C ALA A 992 16.65 42.27 49.13
N ALA A 993 16.12 42.61 47.96
CA ALA A 993 15.45 43.89 47.71
C ALA A 993 14.19 44.05 48.56
N VAL A 994 13.34 43.01 48.66
CA VAL A 994 12.13 43.00 49.49
C VAL A 994 12.44 43.24 50.98
N LEU A 995 13.47 42.57 51.51
CA LEU A 995 13.88 42.74 52.90
C LEU A 995 14.47 44.12 53.17
N LYS A 996 15.28 44.64 52.23
CA LYS A 996 15.83 46.00 52.31
C LYS A 996 14.73 47.08 52.28
N THR A 997 13.66 46.90 51.50
CA THR A 997 12.56 47.86 51.47
C THR A 997 11.76 47.94 52.78
N ALA A 998 11.79 46.90 53.61
CA ALA A 998 11.14 46.91 54.93
C ALA A 998 11.91 47.74 55.97
N GLU A 999 13.22 47.91 55.79
CA GLU A 999 14.10 48.71 56.67
C GLU A 999 13.64 50.18 56.78
N GLY A 1000 12.93 50.69 55.76
CA GLY A 1000 12.44 52.07 55.72
C GLY A 1000 11.23 52.37 56.60
N GLU A 1001 10.46 51.36 57.04
CA GLU A 1001 9.19 51.57 57.76
C GLU A 1001 9.23 51.15 59.25
N SER A 1002 10.05 50.17 59.65
CA SER A 1002 10.02 49.60 61.01
C SER A 1002 11.26 49.82 61.88
N GLY A 1003 12.35 50.40 61.35
CA GLY A 1003 13.54 50.77 62.14
C GLY A 1003 14.36 49.61 62.74
N GLU A 1004 13.94 48.36 62.58
CA GLU A 1004 14.72 47.15 62.88
C GLU A 1004 15.37 46.58 61.61
N THR A 1005 16.62 46.15 61.71
CA THR A 1005 17.49 45.73 60.61
C THR A 1005 17.25 44.26 60.25
N THR A 1006 16.45 44.02 59.21
CA THR A 1006 16.24 42.67 58.64
C THR A 1006 17.09 42.48 57.39
N ASP A 1007 18.42 42.54 57.52
CA ASP A 1007 19.34 42.32 56.39
C ASP A 1007 19.41 40.83 56.04
N LEU A 1008 19.18 40.48 54.77
CA LEU A 1008 19.31 39.11 54.25
C LEU A 1008 20.72 38.54 54.56
N SER A 1009 21.75 39.38 54.49
CA SER A 1009 23.14 38.98 54.72
C SER A 1009 23.34 38.37 56.11
N SER A 1010 22.67 38.91 57.13
CA SER A 1010 22.76 38.42 58.51
C SER A 1010 22.09 37.06 58.71
N HIS A 1011 21.03 36.77 57.95
CA HIS A 1011 20.28 35.51 58.02
C HIS A 1011 21.00 34.38 57.28
N VAL A 1012 21.66 34.68 56.14
CA VAL A 1012 22.32 33.65 55.31
C VAL A 1012 23.80 33.41 55.65
N ALA A 1013 24.48 34.36 56.30
CA ALA A 1013 25.87 34.20 56.76
C ALA A 1013 26.17 32.88 57.51
N PRO A 1014 25.35 32.43 58.49
CA PRO A 1014 25.58 31.15 59.15
C PRO A 1014 25.34 29.93 58.23
N LEU A 1015 24.57 30.07 57.15
CA LEU A 1015 24.34 29.01 56.16
C LEU A 1015 25.51 28.91 55.18
N VAL A 1016 26.00 30.05 54.66
CA VAL A 1016 27.18 30.10 53.77
C VAL A 1016 28.44 29.60 54.50
N ALA A 1017 28.57 29.86 55.80
CA ALA A 1017 29.66 29.32 56.61
C ALA A 1017 29.61 27.79 56.74
N LYS A 1018 28.42 27.18 56.61
CA LYS A 1018 28.24 25.71 56.65
C LYS A 1018 28.42 25.05 55.29
N ASP A 1019 28.04 25.70 54.19
CA ASP A 1019 28.24 25.19 52.82
C ASP A 1019 28.70 26.31 51.87
N ALA A 1020 29.95 26.20 51.40
CA ALA A 1020 30.58 27.20 50.54
C ALA A 1020 29.90 27.35 49.17
N ARG A 1021 29.13 26.35 48.70
CA ARG A 1021 28.39 26.41 47.44
C ARG A 1021 27.30 27.48 47.46
N LEU A 1022 26.80 27.87 48.63
CA LEU A 1022 25.78 28.91 48.82
C LEU A 1022 26.32 30.33 48.61
N ALA A 1023 27.64 30.53 48.64
CA ALA A 1023 28.25 31.84 48.37
C ALA A 1023 27.95 32.35 46.96
N ALA A 1024 27.71 31.44 46.02
CA ALA A 1024 27.29 31.79 44.66
C ALA A 1024 25.84 32.28 44.61
N LEU A 1025 24.93 31.67 45.39
CA LEU A 1025 23.50 32.05 45.44
C LEU A 1025 23.26 33.37 46.20
N PHE A 1026 24.03 33.60 47.26
CA PHE A 1026 23.99 34.80 48.08
C PHE A 1026 25.35 35.51 48.02
N PRO A 1027 25.64 36.20 46.91
CA PRO A 1027 26.89 36.93 46.80
C PRO A 1027 26.98 37.99 47.91
N PRO A 1028 28.15 38.18 48.55
CA PRO A 1028 28.33 39.25 49.52
C PRO A 1028 28.12 40.59 48.82
N ASN A 1029 27.21 41.41 49.36
CA ASN A 1029 27.00 42.79 48.91
C ASN A 1029 28.21 43.67 49.22
#